data_AF-A0A125S8M3-F1
#
_entry.id   AF-A0A125S8M3-F1
#
_cell.length_a   1.000
_cell.length_b   1.000
_cell.length_c   1.000
_cell.angle_alpha   90.00
_cell.angle_beta   90.00
_cell.angle_gamma   90.00
#
_symmetry.space_group_name_H-M   'P 1'
#
loop_
_entity.id
_entity.type
_entity.pdbx_description
1 polymer ?
#
loop_
_entity_poly.entity_id
_entity_poly.type
_entity_poly.pdbx_seq_one_letter_code
_entity_poly.pdbx_strand_id
1 'polypeptide(L)'
;MKRILGLDLGTNSIGWALVNEAENKNEKSSIIKIGVRVNPLTVDELTNFEKGKSITTNADRTLKRSMRRNLQRYKLRKENLIEVLKGNGFITDETILSENGNRTTFETYRLRAKSVNEEVTIEQFSRILLMINGKRGYKSSRKAKSQDEGQLIDGMEIAKKLYIENITPGQLVYQILKEGKKYIPDFYRSDLQNELDKIWEFQKQFQPEILTDDFKKQIAGKGKMNTIKIFLARFGIYTADNKGSDKRIQAYQWRVDGLTKELSKEELAFVISDVNGIISGSSGYLGSISDRSKELFFNKQTVGQFLMAQLVLNPHTRLKNQVFYRQDYLDEFNTIWEMQASFHKGLTNELKEEIRDVIIFYQRRLKSQKGLISICEFENRQIEVEIDGKKKIKTIGSKVCPKSSPLFQEFKIWQILNNIQVIDKTEAKRSLNQEEKEILFCELNIKDKISKKDALKLLFKNHKELDLNYKDIEGNRTQSDLFKAYQTIIELSGHGEYDFPKMQAAEIKEIVEPIFKSLGYNTDILYFDSDLESKKFENQPLYQFWHLLYSFEGDSSNTGNEKLITKIQELYGFEKEYATILANVTFQPDYGSLCTKAIRKILPYLKDGNEFSLACGYAGYRHSKSSLTKEEIENKILKAKLDILPKNSLRNPVVEKILNQMINVVNASIESYGKPDEIRIELARELKKSAEEREQATTAINKATTDHETYKGILQKEFGLTHVSRNDIIRYKLYKELESRGYQTLYSNTYISPNKLFSKEFDIEHIIPQSRLFDDSFSNKTIESRSVNIEKGNETASDYVHIKQGDNGLEKYLNRIGDLFNSGKISKTKYNKLKMKGADIPSDFIARDLRDTQYIAKKAKNILEELVKEVVSTTGSITDRLREDWQLIDIMQELNWDKYDKLGLTETIENREGHKIKRIKDWTKRNDHRHHAMDALTIAFTKRSHIQYLNNLNAKSDKAGSIYGIEVKELYRDEKGKLRFKPPMTLNDFRAEAKKHLENTLISIKAKNKVSTININTTEKKNGVNKKKQLTPRGQLHLETVYGSIQQYITKLEKVGAGFNEEQILKVAKKRYREALLNRLKEFGNDPKKAFTGKNSLDKNPLFVDYLQTQKVPGRVKLVETETIYTIRKDISPDLKIEKVIDAKVKAILESRLKEFNGDSKKAFSNLDENPIWLN
;
A
#
# COMPACT_ATOMS: atom_id res chain seq x y z
N MET A 1 -35.97 24.50 32.53
CA MET A 1 -35.60 23.10 32.21
C MET A 1 -35.09 23.08 30.80
N LYS A 2 -33.87 22.56 30.63
CA LYS A 2 -33.18 22.52 29.35
C LYS A 2 -33.40 21.18 28.66
N ARG A 3 -33.81 21.18 27.40
CA ARG A 3 -33.98 19.95 26.60
C ARG A 3 -32.68 19.56 25.93
N ILE A 4 -32.18 18.37 26.23
CA ILE A 4 -30.84 17.92 25.83
C ILE A 4 -30.92 16.61 25.06
N LEU A 5 -30.25 16.57 23.91
CA LEU A 5 -30.05 15.35 23.13
C LEU A 5 -28.62 14.83 23.32
N GLY A 6 -28.47 13.69 23.98
CA GLY A 6 -27.22 12.93 24.05
C GLY A 6 -27.09 11.98 22.88
N LEU A 7 -25.90 11.91 22.27
CA LEU A 7 -25.58 11.00 21.16
C LEU A 7 -24.30 10.21 21.44
N ASP A 8 -24.43 8.88 21.42
CA ASP A 8 -23.32 7.92 21.38
C ASP A 8 -23.08 7.50 19.91
N LEU A 9 -21.95 7.89 19.33
CA LEU A 9 -21.65 7.68 17.91
C LEU A 9 -20.59 6.59 17.74
N GLY A 10 -21.05 5.37 17.48
CA GLY A 10 -20.22 4.23 17.10
C GLY A 10 -20.02 4.11 15.59
N THR A 11 -19.16 3.16 15.21
CA THR A 11 -18.91 2.80 13.80
C THR A 11 -20.07 2.01 13.19
N ASN A 12 -20.76 1.23 14.01
CA ASN A 12 -21.87 0.36 13.62
C ASN A 12 -23.22 0.72 14.25
N SER A 13 -23.27 1.72 15.13
CA SER A 13 -24.45 2.04 15.94
C SER A 13 -24.48 3.51 16.33
N ILE A 14 -25.68 4.02 16.58
CA ILE A 14 -25.93 5.35 17.12
C ILE A 14 -26.90 5.18 18.29
N GLY A 15 -26.42 5.40 19.50
CA GLY A 15 -27.26 5.59 20.67
C GLY A 15 -27.74 7.03 20.74
N TRP A 16 -28.99 7.24 21.14
CA TRP A 16 -29.51 8.59 21.39
C TRP A 16 -30.42 8.61 22.61
N ALA A 17 -30.41 9.73 23.33
CA ALA A 17 -31.25 9.96 24.50
C ALA A 17 -31.68 11.43 24.56
N LEU A 18 -32.98 11.66 24.66
CA LEU A 18 -33.57 12.99 24.86
C LEU A 18 -34.05 13.12 26.30
N VAL A 19 -33.58 14.14 27.00
CA VAL A 19 -33.85 14.37 28.43
C VAL A 19 -34.22 15.83 28.69
N ASN A 20 -34.93 16.09 29.78
CA ASN A 20 -35.04 17.43 30.37
C ASN A 20 -34.07 17.49 31.57
N GLU A 21 -33.17 18.46 31.56
CA GLU A 21 -32.22 18.73 32.66
C GLU A 21 -32.72 19.92 33.47
N ALA A 22 -32.78 19.75 34.80
CA ALA A 22 -33.14 20.83 35.73
C ALA A 22 -32.04 21.90 35.81
N GLU A 23 -32.43 23.17 35.71
CA GLU A 23 -31.52 24.33 35.77
C GLU A 23 -31.49 24.99 37.15
N ASN A 24 -32.52 24.77 37.96
CA ASN A 24 -32.65 25.29 39.32
C ASN A 24 -33.23 24.22 40.26
N LYS A 25 -33.28 24.51 41.57
CA LYS A 25 -33.73 23.57 42.61
C LYS A 25 -35.24 23.26 42.56
N ASN A 26 -36.03 24.05 41.84
CA ASN A 26 -37.49 23.89 41.73
C ASN A 26 -37.88 23.00 40.54
N GLU A 27 -36.91 22.57 39.73
CA GLU A 27 -37.10 21.70 38.58
C GLU A 27 -36.58 20.28 38.88
N LYS A 28 -37.24 19.25 38.31
CA LYS A 28 -36.80 17.85 38.39
C LYS A 28 -36.43 17.34 37.00
N SER A 29 -35.21 16.81 36.86
CA SER A 29 -34.76 16.20 35.61
C SER A 29 -35.63 14.99 35.23
N SER A 30 -35.81 14.72 33.93
CA SER A 30 -36.61 13.58 33.43
C SER A 30 -36.08 13.02 32.12
N ILE A 31 -36.35 11.73 31.87
CA ILE A 31 -36.03 11.05 30.61
C ILE A 31 -37.27 11.14 29.69
N ILE A 32 -37.10 11.63 28.46
CA ILE A 32 -38.20 11.72 27.49
C ILE A 32 -38.25 10.45 26.63
N LYS A 33 -37.13 10.14 25.97
CA LYS A 33 -37.01 8.98 25.10
C LYS A 33 -35.55 8.59 24.91
N ILE A 34 -35.29 7.30 24.76
CA ILE A 34 -33.97 6.79 24.36
C ILE A 34 -34.14 5.80 23.20
N GLY A 35 -33.07 5.56 22.45
CA GLY A 35 -33.11 4.60 21.36
C GLY A 35 -31.75 4.24 20.79
N VAL A 36 -31.74 3.19 19.96
CA VAL A 36 -30.54 2.70 19.28
C VAL A 36 -30.82 2.49 17.80
N ARG A 37 -29.96 3.04 16.96
CA ARG A 37 -29.95 2.82 15.51
C ARG A 37 -28.70 2.04 15.11
N VAL A 38 -28.87 0.79 14.71
CA VAL A 38 -27.79 -0.07 14.21
C VAL A 38 -27.65 0.11 12.69
N ASN A 39 -26.42 0.39 12.26
CA ASN A 39 -26.02 0.54 10.87
C ASN A 39 -25.03 -0.58 10.52
N PRO A 40 -25.49 -1.74 10.05
CA PRO A 40 -24.60 -2.86 9.80
C PRO A 40 -23.66 -2.54 8.64
N LEU A 41 -22.36 -2.70 8.90
CA LEU A 41 -21.31 -2.74 7.90
C LEU A 41 -21.13 -4.20 7.43
N THR A 42 -20.67 -4.39 6.20
CA THR A 42 -20.18 -5.74 5.79
C THR A 42 -18.87 -6.05 6.52
N VAL A 43 -18.51 -7.33 6.63
CA VAL A 43 -17.22 -7.75 7.21
C VAL A 43 -16.08 -7.01 6.51
N ASP A 44 -16.13 -6.89 5.18
CA ASP A 44 -15.15 -6.14 4.41
C ASP A 44 -15.18 -4.63 4.66
N GLU A 45 -16.36 -4.00 4.78
CA GLU A 45 -16.47 -2.56 5.08
C GLU A 45 -15.85 -2.25 6.44
N LEU A 46 -16.18 -3.06 7.46
CA LEU A 46 -15.66 -2.92 8.82
C LEU A 46 -14.15 -3.20 8.85
N THR A 47 -13.71 -4.35 8.34
CA THR A 47 -12.30 -4.76 8.28
C THR A 47 -11.42 -3.70 7.61
N ASN A 48 -11.90 -3.09 6.53
CA ASN A 48 -11.12 -2.12 5.78
C ASN A 48 -11.14 -0.72 6.37
N PHE A 49 -12.29 -0.32 6.93
CA PHE A 49 -12.43 0.89 7.70
C PHE A 49 -11.48 0.89 8.89
N GLU A 50 -11.54 -0.16 9.71
CA GLU A 50 -10.62 -0.38 10.82
C GLU A 50 -9.18 -0.39 10.34
N LYS A 51 -8.87 -1.04 9.19
CA LYS A 51 -7.51 -1.04 8.62
C LYS A 51 -6.96 0.35 8.26
N GLY A 52 -7.73 1.43 8.43
CA GLY A 52 -7.39 2.78 7.98
C GLY A 52 -7.33 2.88 6.46
N LYS A 53 -7.79 1.84 5.76
CA LYS A 53 -7.84 1.78 4.31
C LYS A 53 -9.14 2.44 3.88
N SER A 54 -9.08 3.75 3.71
CA SER A 54 -10.23 4.62 3.41
C SER A 54 -11.03 4.24 2.14
N ILE A 55 -10.56 3.31 1.29
CA ILE A 55 -11.02 3.16 -0.10
C ILE A 55 -10.97 1.70 -0.62
N THR A 56 -11.28 0.65 0.13
CA THR A 56 -11.00 -0.72 -0.39
C THR A 56 -12.04 -1.28 -1.37
N THR A 57 -13.34 -1.16 -1.11
CA THR A 57 -14.37 -1.64 -2.07
C THR A 57 -14.28 -0.90 -3.40
N ASN A 58 -13.97 0.40 -3.34
CA ASN A 58 -13.72 1.20 -4.52
C ASN A 58 -12.34 0.94 -5.16
N ALA A 59 -11.32 0.54 -4.39
CA ALA A 59 -10.00 0.18 -4.91
C ALA A 59 -10.05 -1.14 -5.68
N ASP A 60 -10.66 -2.19 -5.14
CA ASP A 60 -10.82 -3.44 -5.88
C ASP A 60 -11.67 -3.24 -7.14
N ARG A 61 -12.81 -2.52 -7.02
CA ARG A 61 -13.59 -2.10 -8.19
C ARG A 61 -12.76 -1.33 -9.21
N THR A 62 -11.82 -0.48 -8.76
CA THR A 62 -10.92 0.29 -9.63
C THR A 62 -9.87 -0.60 -10.27
N LEU A 63 -9.30 -1.56 -9.55
CA LEU A 63 -8.36 -2.56 -10.05
C LEU A 63 -9.02 -3.41 -11.13
N LYS A 64 -10.19 -4.00 -10.84
CA LYS A 64 -10.96 -4.78 -11.82
C LYS A 64 -11.38 -3.91 -13.02
N ARG A 65 -11.70 -2.63 -12.81
CA ARG A 65 -11.95 -1.68 -13.92
C ARG A 65 -10.70 -1.44 -14.76
N SER A 66 -9.52 -1.36 -14.15
CA SER A 66 -8.24 -1.22 -14.85
C SER A 66 -7.97 -2.45 -15.71
N MET A 67 -8.09 -3.65 -15.13
CA MET A 67 -7.95 -4.93 -15.85
C MET A 67 -8.91 -5.05 -17.03
N ARG A 68 -10.20 -4.73 -16.82
CA ARG A 68 -11.20 -4.71 -17.91
C ARG A 68 -10.85 -3.72 -19.02
N ARG A 69 -10.41 -2.50 -18.67
CA ARG A 69 -9.97 -1.50 -19.65
C ARG A 69 -8.75 -1.96 -20.43
N ASN A 70 -7.78 -2.61 -19.78
CA ASN A 70 -6.60 -3.13 -20.44
C ASN A 70 -6.97 -4.25 -21.42
N LEU A 71 -7.83 -5.19 -20.99
CA LEU A 71 -8.35 -6.25 -21.87
C LEU A 71 -9.15 -5.67 -23.04
N GLN A 72 -10.06 -4.73 -22.79
CA GLN A 72 -10.86 -4.08 -23.83
C GLN A 72 -9.97 -3.36 -24.84
N ARG A 73 -8.96 -2.61 -24.37
CA ARG A 73 -8.01 -1.89 -25.25
C ARG A 73 -7.16 -2.85 -26.08
N TYR A 74 -6.78 -3.99 -25.50
CA TYR A 74 -6.10 -5.05 -26.24
C TYR A 74 -7.01 -5.62 -27.34
N LYS A 75 -8.26 -5.97 -27.01
CA LYS A 75 -9.25 -6.47 -27.98
C LYS A 75 -9.50 -5.47 -29.11
N LEU A 76 -9.79 -4.21 -28.77
CA LEU A 76 -10.01 -3.14 -29.76
C LEU A 76 -8.81 -2.96 -30.69
N ARG A 77 -7.59 -2.96 -30.14
CA ARG A 77 -6.38 -2.83 -30.97
C ARG A 77 -6.19 -4.03 -31.90
N LYS A 78 -6.50 -5.24 -31.42
CA LYS A 78 -6.41 -6.46 -32.22
C LYS A 78 -7.48 -6.46 -33.32
N GLU A 79 -8.70 -6.04 -33.00
CA GLU A 79 -9.83 -5.90 -33.91
C GLU A 79 -9.53 -4.88 -35.02
N ASN A 80 -9.13 -3.66 -34.66
CA ASN A 80 -8.72 -2.64 -35.63
C ASN A 80 -7.57 -3.11 -36.53
N LEU A 81 -6.60 -3.85 -35.98
CA LEU A 81 -5.52 -4.41 -36.80
C LEU A 81 -6.09 -5.42 -37.81
N ILE A 82 -6.97 -6.33 -37.39
CA ILE A 82 -7.61 -7.31 -38.30
C ILE A 82 -8.43 -6.58 -39.38
N GLU A 83 -9.20 -5.55 -39.02
CA GLU A 83 -9.99 -4.77 -39.98
C GLU A 83 -9.11 -4.09 -41.03
N VAL A 84 -8.01 -3.45 -40.61
CA VAL A 84 -7.06 -2.83 -41.54
C VAL A 84 -6.38 -3.87 -42.43
N LEU A 85 -6.01 -5.03 -41.89
CA LEU A 85 -5.41 -6.12 -42.68
C LEU A 85 -6.40 -6.67 -43.72
N LYS A 86 -7.69 -6.83 -43.37
CA LYS A 86 -8.74 -7.24 -44.32
C LYS A 86 -9.01 -6.17 -45.38
N GLY A 87 -9.10 -4.90 -44.97
CA GLY A 87 -9.34 -3.78 -45.88
C GLY A 87 -8.25 -3.63 -46.96
N ASN A 88 -7.03 -4.05 -46.65
CA ASN A 88 -5.91 -4.10 -47.60
C ASN A 88 -5.74 -5.46 -48.29
N GLY A 89 -6.65 -6.42 -48.06
CA GLY A 89 -6.63 -7.74 -48.71
C GLY A 89 -5.53 -8.69 -48.23
N PHE A 90 -4.94 -8.47 -47.05
CA PHE A 90 -3.84 -9.30 -46.55
C PHE A 90 -4.32 -10.60 -45.91
N ILE A 91 -5.57 -10.62 -45.44
CA ILE A 91 -6.24 -11.76 -44.82
C ILE A 91 -7.73 -11.74 -45.19
N THR A 92 -8.37 -12.91 -45.15
CA THR A 92 -9.82 -13.07 -45.29
C THR A 92 -10.45 -13.53 -43.96
N ASP A 93 -11.76 -13.83 -43.96
CA ASP A 93 -12.44 -14.43 -42.81
C ASP A 93 -12.01 -15.89 -42.57
N GLU A 94 -11.51 -16.55 -43.60
CA GLU A 94 -11.05 -17.94 -43.58
C GLU A 94 -9.57 -18.08 -43.19
N THR A 95 -8.78 -17.00 -43.27
CA THR A 95 -7.35 -17.03 -42.95
C THR A 95 -7.12 -17.41 -41.48
N ILE A 96 -6.26 -18.41 -41.25
CA ILE A 96 -5.92 -18.91 -39.92
C ILE A 96 -4.86 -18.00 -39.27
N LEU A 97 -5.27 -17.22 -38.26
CA LEU A 97 -4.43 -16.22 -37.59
C LEU A 97 -3.61 -16.77 -36.40
N SER A 98 -3.50 -18.08 -36.26
CA SER A 98 -2.80 -18.76 -35.15
C SER A 98 -2.05 -20.00 -35.63
N GLU A 99 -1.18 -20.54 -34.79
CA GLU A 99 -0.55 -21.84 -35.03
C GLU A 99 -1.64 -22.93 -35.09
N ASN A 100 -1.66 -23.72 -36.15
CA ASN A 100 -2.65 -24.77 -36.37
C ASN A 100 -1.98 -26.01 -36.98
N GLY A 101 -2.20 -27.17 -36.36
CA GLY A 101 -1.71 -28.47 -36.84
C GLY A 101 -0.65 -29.08 -35.93
N ASN A 102 -0.19 -30.27 -36.32
CA ASN A 102 0.88 -30.96 -35.61
C ASN A 102 2.24 -30.29 -35.91
N ARG A 103 3.14 -30.26 -34.91
CA ARG A 103 4.52 -29.71 -35.01
C ARG A 103 4.60 -28.21 -35.32
N THR A 104 3.53 -27.45 -35.12
CA THR A 104 3.54 -25.98 -35.28
C THR A 104 4.05 -25.21 -34.08
N THR A 105 4.51 -25.88 -33.02
CA THR A 105 5.06 -25.24 -31.83
C THR A 105 6.15 -24.25 -32.20
N PHE A 106 5.98 -22.98 -31.80
CA PHE A 106 6.87 -21.85 -32.08
C PHE A 106 6.96 -21.42 -33.56
N GLU A 107 6.04 -21.86 -34.41
CA GLU A 107 6.02 -21.46 -35.83
C GLU A 107 5.96 -19.94 -35.99
N THR A 108 5.12 -19.26 -35.21
CA THR A 108 4.98 -17.79 -35.33
C THR A 108 6.27 -17.08 -34.88
N TYR A 109 6.99 -17.63 -33.90
CA TYR A 109 8.31 -17.13 -33.51
C TYR A 109 9.34 -17.32 -34.62
N ARG A 110 9.35 -18.48 -35.28
CA ARG A 110 10.22 -18.75 -36.44
C ARG A 110 9.94 -17.77 -37.58
N LEU A 111 8.67 -17.59 -37.94
CA LEU A 111 8.25 -16.66 -38.99
C LEU A 111 8.65 -15.23 -38.68
N ARG A 112 8.45 -14.78 -37.43
CA ARG A 112 8.85 -13.44 -36.97
C ARG A 112 10.37 -13.20 -37.04
N ALA A 113 11.18 -14.22 -36.75
CA ALA A 113 12.63 -14.14 -36.89
C ALA A 113 13.06 -14.17 -38.37
N LYS A 114 12.41 -15.02 -39.18
CA LYS A 114 12.66 -15.18 -40.62
C LYS A 114 12.35 -13.91 -41.41
N SER A 115 11.24 -13.24 -41.11
CA SER A 115 10.74 -12.07 -41.84
C SER A 115 11.64 -10.83 -41.80
N VAL A 116 12.70 -10.87 -40.99
CA VAL A 116 13.72 -9.80 -40.93
C VAL A 116 14.64 -9.85 -42.15
N ASN A 117 14.88 -11.04 -42.71
CA ASN A 117 15.88 -11.27 -43.76
C ASN A 117 15.30 -11.95 -45.01
N GLU A 118 14.16 -12.63 -44.88
CA GLU A 118 13.58 -13.44 -45.95
C GLU A 118 12.10 -13.11 -46.15
N GLU A 119 11.60 -13.38 -47.36
CA GLU A 119 10.17 -13.27 -47.67
C GLU A 119 9.34 -14.22 -46.79
N VAL A 120 8.24 -13.67 -46.26
CA VAL A 120 7.12 -14.44 -45.72
C VAL A 120 5.86 -14.07 -46.49
N THR A 121 4.89 -14.98 -46.57
CA THR A 121 3.60 -14.68 -47.21
C THR A 121 2.88 -13.54 -46.46
N ILE A 122 2.00 -12.81 -47.16
CA ILE A 122 1.27 -11.68 -46.55
C ILE A 122 0.38 -12.12 -45.37
N GLU A 123 -0.13 -13.35 -45.39
CA GLU A 123 -0.87 -13.95 -44.28
C GLU A 123 0.05 -14.26 -43.07
N GLN A 124 1.25 -14.78 -43.32
CA GLN A 124 2.26 -15.00 -42.27
C GLN A 124 2.74 -13.67 -41.68
N PHE A 125 2.95 -12.64 -42.51
CA PHE A 125 3.25 -11.29 -42.06
C PHE A 125 2.14 -10.74 -41.14
N SER A 126 0.88 -10.95 -41.51
CA SER A 126 -0.29 -10.60 -40.68
C SER A 126 -0.28 -11.30 -39.31
N ARG A 127 0.11 -12.59 -39.24
CA ARG A 127 0.29 -13.32 -37.97
C ARG A 127 1.40 -12.69 -37.10
N ILE A 128 2.51 -12.26 -37.71
CA ILE A 128 3.61 -11.60 -37.01
C ILE A 128 3.17 -10.26 -36.41
N LEU A 129 2.44 -9.44 -37.18
CA LEU A 129 1.90 -8.18 -36.69
C LEU A 129 0.93 -8.37 -35.50
N LEU A 130 0.09 -9.40 -35.54
CA LEU A 130 -0.80 -9.74 -34.43
C LEU A 130 -0.03 -10.18 -33.17
N MET A 131 1.12 -10.83 -33.33
CA MET A 131 1.99 -11.20 -32.23
C MET A 131 2.62 -9.96 -31.57
N ILE A 132 3.17 -9.02 -32.36
CA ILE A 132 3.72 -7.74 -31.88
C ILE A 132 2.61 -6.89 -31.24
N ASN A 133 1.40 -6.87 -31.80
CA ASN A 133 0.22 -6.22 -31.22
C ASN A 133 -0.09 -6.71 -29.79
N GLY A 134 0.06 -8.03 -29.57
CA GLY A 134 -0.08 -8.65 -28.24
C GLY A 134 1.06 -8.41 -27.27
N LYS A 135 2.27 -8.13 -27.77
CA LYS A 135 3.52 -7.93 -27.00
C LYS A 135 4.29 -6.72 -27.56
N ARG A 136 4.03 -5.53 -27.03
CA ARG A 136 4.52 -4.24 -27.59
C ARG A 136 5.51 -3.47 -26.69
N GLY A 137 6.22 -4.20 -25.84
CA GLY A 137 7.24 -3.66 -24.94
C GLY A 137 6.77 -2.75 -23.80
N TYR A 138 7.67 -2.55 -22.85
CA TYR A 138 7.54 -1.63 -21.73
C TYR A 138 7.86 -0.19 -22.16
N LYS A 139 7.11 0.79 -21.65
CA LYS A 139 7.39 2.22 -21.85
C LYS A 139 7.53 2.88 -20.49
N SER A 140 8.67 3.50 -20.25
CA SER A 140 8.98 4.22 -19.01
C SER A 140 8.08 5.44 -18.80
N SER A 141 7.92 5.84 -17.54
CA SER A 141 7.41 7.17 -17.19
C SER A 141 8.21 7.74 -16.00
N ARG A 142 8.67 8.99 -16.12
CA ARG A 142 9.48 9.71 -15.11
C ARG A 142 8.87 9.65 -13.70
N LYS A 143 7.54 9.78 -13.61
CA LYS A 143 6.80 9.87 -12.34
C LYS A 143 6.50 8.53 -11.66
N ALA A 144 6.94 7.40 -12.23
CA ALA A 144 6.62 6.06 -11.73
C ALA A 144 7.73 5.38 -10.92
N LYS A 145 8.85 6.07 -10.60
CA LYS A 145 9.98 5.45 -9.89
C LYS A 145 9.52 4.83 -8.56
N SER A 146 9.47 3.49 -8.51
CA SER A 146 9.47 2.71 -7.28
C SER A 146 10.87 2.16 -7.06
N GLN A 147 11.33 2.08 -5.82
CA GLN A 147 12.70 1.67 -5.50
C GLN A 147 13.03 0.25 -5.99
N ASP A 148 12.02 -0.63 -6.07
CA ASP A 148 12.17 -2.02 -6.48
C ASP A 148 12.48 -2.19 -7.99
N GLU A 149 12.33 -1.14 -8.79
CA GLU A 149 12.48 -1.20 -10.25
C GLU A 149 13.90 -0.87 -10.76
N GLY A 150 14.76 -0.24 -9.95
CA GLY A 150 16.10 0.23 -10.35
C GLY A 150 16.09 1.52 -11.20
N GLN A 151 17.25 1.96 -11.68
CA GLN A 151 17.39 3.11 -12.57
C GLN A 151 17.49 2.66 -14.03
N LEU A 152 16.86 3.43 -14.93
CA LEU A 152 17.03 3.26 -16.38
C LEU A 152 18.37 3.84 -16.79
N ILE A 153 19.15 3.06 -17.54
CA ILE A 153 20.43 3.48 -18.11
C ILE A 153 20.22 3.74 -19.60
N ASP A 154 20.60 4.95 -20.02
CA ASP A 154 20.64 5.39 -21.42
C ASP A 154 22.09 5.56 -21.87
N GLY A 155 22.83 4.45 -21.79
CA GLY A 155 24.27 4.41 -22.02
C GLY A 155 24.64 3.91 -23.41
N MET A 156 23.72 3.88 -24.38
CA MET A 156 23.99 3.20 -25.66
C MET A 156 25.16 3.85 -26.43
N GLU A 157 25.31 5.17 -26.38
CA GLU A 157 26.48 5.89 -26.91
C GLU A 157 27.79 5.43 -26.25
N ILE A 158 27.78 5.30 -24.92
CA ILE A 158 28.91 4.82 -24.14
C ILE A 158 29.22 3.36 -24.46
N ALA A 159 28.21 2.50 -24.50
CA ALA A 159 28.38 1.09 -24.82
C ALA A 159 28.97 0.92 -26.23
N LYS A 160 28.54 1.72 -27.22
CA LYS A 160 29.12 1.71 -28.57
C LYS A 160 30.60 2.07 -28.52
N LYS A 161 30.96 3.10 -27.77
CA LYS A 161 32.35 3.51 -27.58
C LYS A 161 33.19 2.38 -26.97
N LEU A 162 32.71 1.79 -25.87
CA LEU A 162 33.36 0.65 -25.21
C LEU A 162 33.61 -0.51 -26.18
N TYR A 163 32.63 -0.82 -27.02
CA TYR A 163 32.71 -1.90 -28.00
C TYR A 163 33.67 -1.59 -29.16
N ILE A 164 33.54 -0.42 -29.79
CA ILE A 164 34.34 -0.01 -30.96
C ILE A 164 35.82 0.15 -30.59
N GLU A 165 36.09 0.79 -29.45
CA GLU A 165 37.45 1.03 -28.98
C GLU A 165 38.01 -0.20 -28.22
N ASN A 166 37.20 -1.24 -28.01
CA ASN A 166 37.51 -2.45 -27.25
C ASN A 166 38.10 -2.15 -25.85
N ILE A 167 37.52 -1.17 -25.18
CA ILE A 167 37.90 -0.75 -23.83
C ILE A 167 36.83 -1.14 -22.81
N THR A 168 37.25 -1.36 -21.57
CA THR A 168 36.35 -1.59 -20.42
C THR A 168 35.81 -0.28 -19.86
N PRO A 169 34.68 -0.29 -19.12
CA PRO A 169 34.24 0.86 -18.31
C PRO A 169 35.38 1.47 -17.48
N GLY A 170 36.19 0.63 -16.83
CA GLY A 170 37.35 1.07 -16.06
C GLY A 170 38.36 1.89 -16.89
N GLN A 171 38.71 1.41 -18.09
CA GLN A 171 39.59 2.11 -19.02
C GLN A 171 39.01 3.43 -19.52
N LEU A 172 37.72 3.44 -19.90
CA LEU A 172 37.06 4.67 -20.39
C LEU A 172 37.01 5.73 -19.30
N VAL A 173 36.60 5.38 -18.08
CA VAL A 173 36.56 6.34 -16.97
C VAL A 173 37.96 6.83 -16.65
N TYR A 174 38.96 5.95 -16.65
CA TYR A 174 40.35 6.36 -16.44
C TYR A 174 40.83 7.37 -17.49
N GLN A 175 40.47 7.21 -18.77
CA GLN A 175 40.76 8.18 -19.82
C GLN A 175 40.07 9.52 -19.59
N ILE A 176 38.76 9.51 -19.27
CA ILE A 176 37.99 10.72 -18.99
C ILE A 176 38.60 11.51 -17.83
N LEU A 177 38.96 10.82 -16.74
CA LEU A 177 39.59 11.44 -15.58
C LEU A 177 40.98 12.01 -15.91
N LYS A 178 41.75 11.36 -16.79
CA LYS A 178 43.04 11.86 -17.27
C LYS A 178 42.93 13.12 -18.15
N GLU A 179 41.83 13.27 -18.87
CA GLU A 179 41.51 14.49 -19.64
C GLU A 179 41.08 15.66 -18.73
N GLY A 180 41.05 15.48 -17.41
CA GLY A 180 40.65 16.50 -16.44
C GLY A 180 39.14 16.61 -16.22
N LYS A 181 38.34 15.80 -16.92
CA LYS A 181 36.88 15.72 -16.74
C LYS A 181 36.56 14.80 -15.57
N LYS A 182 35.68 15.21 -14.66
CA LYS A 182 35.36 14.42 -13.46
C LYS A 182 34.06 13.62 -13.56
N TYR A 183 33.32 13.76 -14.67
CA TYR A 183 32.10 12.98 -14.97
C TYR A 183 32.38 11.49 -15.16
N ILE A 184 31.53 10.64 -14.59
CA ILE A 184 31.56 9.18 -14.77
C ILE A 184 30.26 8.77 -15.47
N PRO A 185 30.32 8.16 -16.67
CA PRO A 185 29.13 7.69 -17.36
C PRO A 185 28.40 6.56 -16.62
N ASP A 186 27.09 6.43 -16.84
CA ASP A 186 26.34 5.25 -16.43
C ASP A 186 26.67 4.06 -17.36
N PHE A 187 26.95 2.90 -16.77
CA PHE A 187 27.31 1.68 -17.50
C PHE A 187 26.23 0.62 -17.36
N TYR A 188 25.98 -0.13 -18.44
CA TYR A 188 25.14 -1.32 -18.37
C TYR A 188 25.79 -2.36 -17.45
N ARG A 189 24.96 -3.12 -16.74
CA ARG A 189 25.45 -4.16 -15.82
C ARG A 189 26.30 -5.19 -16.57
N SER A 190 25.91 -5.54 -17.79
CA SER A 190 26.69 -6.44 -18.66
C SER A 190 28.11 -5.92 -18.96
N ASP A 191 28.31 -4.60 -19.13
CA ASP A 191 29.65 -4.02 -19.35
C ASP A 191 30.54 -4.15 -18.11
N LEU A 192 29.97 -3.83 -16.95
CA LEU A 192 30.67 -3.93 -15.66
C LEU A 192 30.98 -5.39 -15.31
N GLN A 193 30.07 -6.31 -15.64
CA GLN A 193 30.30 -7.74 -15.46
C GLN A 193 31.43 -8.24 -16.38
N ASN A 194 31.46 -7.79 -17.64
CA ASN A 194 32.53 -8.12 -18.58
C ASN A 194 33.88 -7.54 -18.14
N GLU A 195 33.93 -6.32 -17.59
CA GLU A 195 35.14 -5.76 -16.96
C GLU A 195 35.61 -6.65 -15.81
N LEU A 196 34.70 -7.00 -14.88
CA LEU A 196 35.01 -7.86 -13.75
C LEU A 196 35.53 -9.23 -14.22
N ASP A 197 34.90 -9.82 -15.22
CA ASP A 197 35.30 -11.12 -15.77
C ASP A 197 36.68 -11.05 -16.43
N LYS A 198 36.98 -10.01 -17.22
CA LYS A 198 38.32 -9.82 -17.81
C LYS A 198 39.40 -9.66 -16.73
N ILE A 199 39.14 -8.84 -15.71
CA ILE A 199 40.06 -8.68 -14.57
C ILE A 199 40.20 -10.02 -13.84
N TRP A 200 39.09 -10.73 -13.60
CA TRP A 200 39.09 -12.02 -12.91
C TRP A 200 39.94 -13.06 -13.64
N GLU A 201 39.73 -13.26 -14.93
CA GLU A 201 40.45 -14.27 -15.70
C GLU A 201 41.94 -13.96 -15.84
N PHE A 202 42.32 -12.69 -15.99
CA PHE A 202 43.73 -12.30 -16.04
C PHE A 202 44.41 -12.50 -14.68
N GLN A 203 43.80 -12.01 -13.59
CA GLN A 203 44.37 -12.11 -12.24
C GLN A 203 44.40 -13.55 -11.70
N LYS A 204 43.51 -14.43 -12.20
CA LYS A 204 43.47 -15.86 -11.82
C LYS A 204 44.76 -16.60 -12.17
N GLN A 205 45.54 -16.10 -13.13
CA GLN A 205 46.85 -16.66 -13.48
C GLN A 205 47.88 -16.50 -12.36
N PHE A 206 47.74 -15.45 -11.54
CA PHE A 206 48.65 -15.13 -10.44
C PHE A 206 48.10 -15.56 -9.07
N GLN A 207 46.78 -15.54 -8.89
CA GLN A 207 46.11 -15.86 -7.61
C GLN A 207 44.99 -16.90 -7.75
N PRO A 208 45.27 -18.11 -8.28
CA PRO A 208 44.25 -19.15 -8.51
C PRO A 208 43.61 -19.70 -7.23
N GLU A 209 44.28 -19.57 -6.08
CA GLU A 209 43.79 -20.02 -4.78
C GLU A 209 42.68 -19.11 -4.22
N ILE A 210 42.66 -17.84 -4.64
CA ILE A 210 41.63 -16.86 -4.25
C ILE A 210 40.51 -16.85 -5.28
N LEU A 211 40.86 -16.75 -6.58
CA LEU A 211 39.92 -16.55 -7.68
C LEU A 211 39.26 -17.85 -8.20
N THR A 212 38.60 -18.55 -7.29
CA THR A 212 37.88 -19.81 -7.56
C THR A 212 36.45 -19.60 -8.05
N ASP A 213 35.90 -20.56 -8.81
CA ASP A 213 34.52 -20.48 -9.32
C ASP A 213 33.47 -20.47 -8.19
N ASP A 214 33.76 -21.18 -7.10
CA ASP A 214 32.93 -21.15 -5.89
C ASP A 214 32.92 -19.75 -5.26
N PHE A 215 34.09 -19.10 -5.16
CA PHE A 215 34.17 -17.75 -4.66
C PHE A 215 33.46 -16.75 -5.59
N LYS A 216 33.62 -16.88 -6.92
CA LYS A 216 32.91 -16.07 -7.92
C LYS A 216 31.39 -16.16 -7.74
N LYS A 217 30.85 -17.37 -7.52
CA LYS A 217 29.42 -17.59 -7.19
C LYS A 217 29.00 -16.97 -5.87
N GLN A 218 29.86 -17.02 -4.85
CA GLN A 218 29.56 -16.50 -3.51
C GLN A 218 29.41 -14.96 -3.51
N ILE A 219 30.26 -14.26 -4.26
CA ILE A 219 30.24 -12.79 -4.35
C ILE A 219 29.27 -12.25 -5.40
N ALA A 220 28.76 -13.09 -6.31
CA ALA A 220 27.83 -12.67 -7.35
C ALA A 220 26.60 -11.93 -6.76
N GLY A 221 26.36 -10.72 -7.26
CA GLY A 221 25.23 -9.88 -6.81
C GLY A 221 25.37 -9.32 -5.39
N LYS A 222 26.57 -9.31 -4.80
CA LYS A 222 26.85 -8.67 -3.51
C LYS A 222 27.35 -7.24 -3.71
N GLY A 223 26.87 -6.31 -2.88
CA GLY A 223 27.41 -4.94 -2.86
C GLY A 223 28.85 -4.86 -2.35
N LYS A 224 29.48 -3.67 -2.50
CA LYS A 224 30.90 -3.42 -2.17
C LYS A 224 31.29 -3.91 -0.78
N MET A 225 30.61 -3.41 0.26
CA MET A 225 30.92 -3.75 1.65
C MET A 225 30.78 -5.24 1.97
N ASN A 226 29.87 -5.94 1.30
CA ASN A 226 29.69 -7.38 1.50
C ASN A 226 30.80 -8.18 0.84
N THR A 227 31.21 -7.77 -0.36
CA THR A 227 32.34 -8.39 -1.06
C THR A 227 33.61 -8.26 -0.23
N ILE A 228 33.87 -7.07 0.34
CA ILE A 228 34.99 -6.82 1.27
C ILE A 228 34.94 -7.77 2.47
N LYS A 229 33.78 -7.90 3.12
CA LYS A 229 33.62 -8.81 4.28
C LYS A 229 33.87 -10.27 3.91
N ILE A 230 33.50 -10.71 2.71
CA ILE A 230 33.73 -12.10 2.27
C ILE A 230 35.22 -12.33 2.00
N PHE A 231 35.93 -11.39 1.36
CA PHE A 231 37.40 -11.45 1.21
C PHE A 231 38.09 -11.60 2.56
N LEU A 232 37.73 -10.76 3.54
CA LEU A 232 38.29 -10.82 4.88
C LEU A 232 37.96 -12.14 5.58
N ALA A 233 36.70 -12.58 5.54
CA ALA A 233 36.26 -13.77 6.26
C ALA A 233 36.83 -15.08 5.69
N ARG A 234 37.00 -15.16 4.36
CA ARG A 234 37.42 -16.39 3.68
C ARG A 234 38.94 -16.49 3.50
N PHE A 235 39.59 -15.36 3.22
CA PHE A 235 41.00 -15.34 2.85
C PHE A 235 41.86 -14.47 3.78
N GLY A 236 41.26 -13.76 4.75
CA GLY A 236 42.00 -12.86 5.64
C GLY A 236 42.51 -11.58 4.96
N ILE A 237 42.00 -11.24 3.77
CA ILE A 237 42.51 -10.14 2.93
C ILE A 237 41.71 -8.86 3.21
N TYR A 238 42.41 -7.77 3.51
CA TYR A 238 41.86 -6.41 3.59
C TYR A 238 41.94 -5.72 2.22
N THR A 239 41.10 -4.72 1.95
CA THR A 239 41.22 -3.91 0.72
C THR A 239 42.35 -2.88 0.85
N ALA A 240 43.04 -2.61 -0.25
CA ALA A 240 44.08 -1.58 -0.30
C ALA A 240 43.56 -0.19 0.11
N ASP A 241 44.41 0.55 0.82
CA ASP A 241 44.18 1.95 1.19
C ASP A 241 44.41 2.86 -0.03
N ASN A 242 43.35 3.44 -0.57
CA ASN A 242 43.43 4.41 -1.67
C ASN A 242 43.87 5.79 -1.15
N LYS A 243 45.18 6.05 -1.21
CA LYS A 243 45.88 7.25 -0.68
C LYS A 243 46.43 8.18 -1.77
N GLY A 244 46.11 7.94 -3.04
CA GLY A 244 46.52 8.78 -4.17
C GLY A 244 46.00 10.21 -4.06
N SER A 245 46.69 11.14 -4.74
CA SER A 245 46.31 12.57 -4.81
C SER A 245 44.90 12.78 -5.38
N ASP A 246 44.50 11.97 -6.36
CA ASP A 246 43.12 11.79 -6.79
C ASP A 246 42.72 10.31 -6.60
N LYS A 247 41.88 10.07 -5.59
CA LYS A 247 41.42 8.73 -5.24
C LYS A 247 40.61 8.05 -6.35
N ARG A 248 39.88 8.83 -7.16
CA ARG A 248 39.10 8.27 -8.29
C ARG A 248 40.05 7.80 -9.37
N ILE A 249 41.01 8.63 -9.74
CA ILE A 249 42.03 8.27 -10.73
C ILE A 249 42.78 7.01 -10.30
N GLN A 250 43.20 6.91 -9.03
CA GLN A 250 43.89 5.72 -8.53
C GLN A 250 42.99 4.46 -8.56
N ALA A 251 41.72 4.57 -8.15
CA ALA A 251 40.79 3.43 -8.18
C ALA A 251 40.60 2.88 -9.60
N TYR A 252 40.45 3.77 -10.58
CA TYR A 252 40.30 3.39 -11.98
C TYR A 252 41.61 2.96 -12.62
N GLN A 253 42.76 3.52 -12.20
CA GLN A 253 44.08 3.01 -12.56
C GLN A 253 44.24 1.55 -12.15
N TRP A 254 43.90 1.18 -10.92
CA TRP A 254 43.98 -0.22 -10.46
C TRP A 254 43.08 -1.16 -11.25
N ARG A 255 41.88 -0.71 -11.69
CA ARG A 255 41.03 -1.49 -12.60
C ARG A 255 41.72 -1.73 -13.95
N VAL A 256 42.38 -0.71 -14.50
CA VAL A 256 43.14 -0.80 -15.76
C VAL A 256 44.36 -1.70 -15.61
N ASP A 257 45.14 -1.54 -14.54
CA ASP A 257 46.28 -2.40 -14.23
C ASP A 257 45.84 -3.85 -14.05
N GLY A 258 44.69 -4.08 -13.40
CA GLY A 258 44.11 -5.42 -13.23
C GLY A 258 43.85 -6.20 -14.52
N LEU A 259 43.83 -5.54 -15.67
CA LEU A 259 43.69 -6.18 -16.99
C LEU A 259 45.02 -6.64 -17.60
N THR A 260 46.17 -6.15 -17.11
CA THR A 260 47.46 -6.31 -17.79
C THR A 260 48.66 -6.54 -16.87
N LYS A 261 48.54 -6.28 -15.56
CA LYS A 261 49.59 -6.40 -14.55
C LYS A 261 49.08 -7.17 -13.34
N GLU A 262 49.95 -7.91 -12.68
CA GLU A 262 49.63 -8.54 -11.39
C GLU A 262 49.31 -7.46 -10.35
N LEU A 263 48.14 -7.55 -9.73
CA LEU A 263 47.76 -6.70 -8.59
C LEU A 263 48.14 -7.37 -7.27
N SER A 264 48.45 -6.58 -6.25
CA SER A 264 48.54 -7.11 -4.88
C SER A 264 47.19 -7.71 -4.42
N LYS A 265 47.22 -8.60 -3.42
CA LYS A 265 46.01 -9.23 -2.87
C LYS A 265 45.00 -8.18 -2.40
N GLU A 266 45.49 -7.11 -1.80
CA GLU A 266 44.71 -6.00 -1.26
C GLU A 266 44.12 -5.10 -2.36
N GLU A 267 44.89 -4.79 -3.41
CA GLU A 267 44.40 -4.03 -4.56
C GLU A 267 43.37 -4.83 -5.36
N LEU A 268 43.60 -6.12 -5.56
CA LEU A 268 42.66 -7.03 -6.20
C LEU A 268 41.34 -7.10 -5.43
N ALA A 269 41.40 -7.25 -4.10
CA ALA A 269 40.22 -7.24 -3.24
C ALA A 269 39.48 -5.90 -3.32
N PHE A 270 40.19 -4.77 -3.42
CA PHE A 270 39.59 -3.45 -3.62
C PHE A 270 38.85 -3.39 -4.97
N VAL A 271 39.53 -3.74 -6.07
CA VAL A 271 38.98 -3.68 -7.44
C VAL A 271 37.74 -4.55 -7.58
N ILE A 272 37.82 -5.82 -7.19
CA ILE A 272 36.68 -6.76 -7.29
C ILE A 272 35.51 -6.25 -6.44
N SER A 273 35.77 -5.81 -5.21
CA SER A 273 34.71 -5.29 -4.34
C SER A 273 34.07 -4.02 -4.89
N ASP A 274 34.86 -3.14 -5.48
CA ASP A 274 34.40 -1.89 -6.05
C ASP A 274 33.53 -2.11 -7.29
N VAL A 275 34.00 -2.90 -8.26
CA VAL A 275 33.25 -3.23 -9.49
C VAL A 275 31.95 -3.97 -9.13
N ASN A 276 32.01 -4.95 -8.22
CA ASN A 276 30.84 -5.70 -7.78
C ASN A 276 29.81 -4.82 -7.05
N GLY A 277 30.28 -3.79 -6.32
CA GLY A 277 29.43 -2.75 -5.75
C GLY A 277 28.60 -2.00 -6.79
N ILE A 278 29.23 -1.59 -7.89
CA ILE A 278 28.54 -0.91 -9.00
C ILE A 278 27.57 -1.85 -9.72
N ILE A 279 27.96 -3.11 -9.94
CA ILE A 279 27.08 -4.16 -10.52
C ILE A 279 25.83 -4.36 -9.64
N SER A 280 25.99 -4.43 -8.32
CA SER A 280 24.86 -4.55 -7.40
C SER A 280 23.95 -3.31 -7.45
N GLY A 281 24.52 -2.11 -7.57
CA GLY A 281 23.74 -0.87 -7.69
C GLY A 281 22.91 -0.76 -8.98
N SER A 282 23.37 -1.40 -10.06
CA SER A 282 22.66 -1.47 -11.35
C SER A 282 21.67 -2.66 -11.47
N SER A 283 21.58 -3.51 -10.43
CA SER A 283 20.75 -4.73 -10.44
C SER A 283 19.27 -4.46 -10.12
N GLY A 284 18.50 -4.02 -11.14
CA GLY A 284 17.06 -3.80 -11.04
C GLY A 284 16.26 -4.34 -12.23
N TYR A 285 14.93 -4.36 -12.11
CA TYR A 285 14.04 -4.76 -13.21
C TYR A 285 14.30 -3.95 -14.48
N LEU A 286 14.45 -2.62 -14.35
CA LEU A 286 14.72 -1.71 -15.46
C LEU A 286 16.13 -1.89 -16.03
N GLY A 287 17.14 -2.13 -15.18
CA GLY A 287 18.50 -2.48 -15.62
C GLY A 287 18.53 -3.73 -16.52
N SER A 288 17.76 -4.77 -16.16
CA SER A 288 17.66 -6.00 -16.98
C SER A 288 17.02 -5.78 -18.35
N ILE A 289 16.13 -4.79 -18.48
CA ILE A 289 15.53 -4.43 -19.76
C ILE A 289 16.57 -3.67 -20.61
N SER A 290 17.31 -2.75 -19.98
CA SER A 290 18.43 -2.04 -20.60
C SER A 290 19.51 -2.99 -21.14
N ASP A 291 19.95 -3.98 -20.37
CA ASP A 291 20.94 -4.97 -20.86
C ASP A 291 20.44 -5.77 -22.07
N ARG A 292 19.17 -6.21 -22.06
CA ARG A 292 18.59 -6.93 -23.21
C ARG A 292 18.55 -6.05 -24.46
N SER A 293 18.13 -4.79 -24.32
CA SER A 293 18.11 -3.84 -25.44
C SER A 293 19.51 -3.62 -26.02
N LYS A 294 20.53 -3.52 -25.15
CA LYS A 294 21.93 -3.48 -25.56
C LYS A 294 22.37 -4.73 -26.31
N GLU A 295 22.04 -5.92 -25.79
CA GLU A 295 22.37 -7.19 -26.43
C GLU A 295 21.77 -7.30 -27.85
N LEU A 296 20.50 -6.92 -28.01
CA LEU A 296 19.84 -6.84 -29.31
C LEU A 296 20.61 -5.93 -30.28
N PHE A 297 20.99 -4.73 -29.83
CA PHE A 297 21.69 -3.75 -30.65
C PHE A 297 23.05 -4.28 -31.15
N PHE A 298 23.89 -4.81 -30.26
CA PHE A 298 25.24 -5.28 -30.63
C PHE A 298 25.22 -6.54 -31.49
N ASN A 299 24.29 -7.47 -31.20
CA ASN A 299 24.15 -8.67 -32.00
C ASN A 299 23.43 -8.40 -33.33
N LYS A 300 23.00 -7.16 -33.59
CA LYS A 300 22.16 -6.76 -34.73
C LYS A 300 20.93 -7.66 -34.88
N GLN A 301 20.32 -7.99 -33.74
CA GLN A 301 19.17 -8.89 -33.64
C GLN A 301 17.91 -8.10 -33.29
N THR A 302 16.81 -8.49 -33.91
CA THR A 302 15.48 -8.06 -33.46
C THR A 302 15.02 -8.88 -32.26
N VAL A 303 14.00 -8.40 -31.54
CA VAL A 303 13.39 -9.13 -30.42
C VAL A 303 12.96 -10.55 -30.84
N GLY A 304 12.39 -10.71 -32.04
CA GLY A 304 11.98 -11.99 -32.59
C GLY A 304 13.14 -12.94 -32.83
N GLN A 305 14.23 -12.46 -33.45
CA GLN A 305 15.44 -13.25 -33.67
C GLN A 305 16.07 -13.71 -32.35
N PHE A 306 16.16 -12.81 -31.37
CA PHE A 306 16.70 -13.12 -30.05
C PHE A 306 15.89 -14.19 -29.29
N LEU A 307 14.56 -14.05 -29.27
CA LEU A 307 13.68 -15.03 -28.63
C LEU A 307 13.73 -16.38 -29.36
N MET A 308 13.84 -16.37 -30.69
CA MET A 308 13.96 -17.59 -31.48
C MET A 308 15.31 -18.29 -31.25
N ALA A 309 16.42 -17.53 -31.16
CA ALA A 309 17.74 -18.09 -30.86
C ALA A 309 17.76 -18.86 -29.53
N GLN A 310 17.11 -18.32 -28.49
CA GLN A 310 16.94 -19.04 -27.21
C GLN A 310 16.15 -20.35 -27.37
N LEU A 311 15.10 -20.36 -28.19
CA LEU A 311 14.29 -21.56 -28.43
C LEU A 311 15.03 -22.60 -29.28
N VAL A 312 15.90 -22.19 -30.20
CA VAL A 312 16.77 -23.10 -30.95
C VAL A 312 17.77 -23.77 -30.01
N LEU A 313 18.37 -23.01 -29.08
CA LEU A 313 19.30 -23.55 -28.08
C LEU A 313 18.59 -24.49 -27.09
N ASN A 314 17.42 -24.08 -26.60
CA ASN A 314 16.61 -24.87 -25.69
C ASN A 314 15.11 -24.60 -25.94
N PRO A 315 14.38 -25.57 -26.55
CA PRO A 315 12.94 -25.44 -26.84
C PRO A 315 12.06 -25.24 -25.59
N HIS A 316 12.58 -25.50 -24.40
CA HIS A 316 11.88 -25.35 -23.13
C HIS A 316 12.15 -24.00 -22.45
N THR A 317 12.91 -23.11 -23.10
CA THR A 317 13.21 -21.78 -22.54
C THR A 317 11.94 -21.00 -22.25
N ARG A 318 11.82 -20.51 -21.01
CA ARG A 318 10.69 -19.68 -20.60
C ARG A 318 10.85 -18.26 -21.13
N LEU A 319 10.10 -17.94 -22.19
CA LEU A 319 10.03 -16.58 -22.75
C LEU A 319 9.12 -15.65 -21.94
N LYS A 320 8.28 -16.18 -21.04
CA LYS A 320 7.39 -15.39 -20.18
C LYS A 320 8.19 -14.63 -19.13
N ASN A 321 7.90 -13.34 -18.96
CA ASN A 321 8.59 -12.38 -18.08
C ASN A 321 9.94 -11.86 -18.62
N GLN A 322 10.33 -12.21 -19.84
CA GLN A 322 11.39 -11.51 -20.56
C GLN A 322 10.80 -10.22 -21.16
N VAL A 323 11.12 -9.07 -20.56
CA VAL A 323 10.55 -7.77 -20.95
C VAL A 323 11.58 -6.96 -21.71
N PHE A 324 11.15 -6.36 -22.82
CA PHE A 324 11.95 -5.48 -23.69
C PHE A 324 11.33 -4.09 -23.69
N TYR A 325 12.09 -3.08 -24.13
CA TYR A 325 11.55 -1.75 -24.34
C TYR A 325 10.56 -1.73 -25.50
N ARG A 326 9.69 -0.73 -25.47
CA ARG A 326 8.82 -0.45 -26.62
C ARG A 326 9.63 -0.11 -27.86
N GLN A 327 10.77 0.56 -27.71
CA GLN A 327 11.64 0.91 -28.82
C GLN A 327 12.21 -0.34 -29.50
N ASP A 328 12.66 -1.34 -28.76
CA ASP A 328 13.14 -2.61 -29.35
C ASP A 328 12.09 -3.28 -30.25
N TYR A 329 10.81 -3.22 -29.88
CA TYR A 329 9.70 -3.71 -30.71
C TYR A 329 9.36 -2.78 -31.89
N LEU A 330 9.56 -1.47 -31.74
CA LEU A 330 9.41 -0.50 -32.84
C LEU A 330 10.51 -0.72 -33.90
N ASP A 331 11.75 -0.92 -33.46
CA ASP A 331 12.89 -1.18 -34.33
C ASP A 331 12.67 -2.49 -35.10
N GLU A 332 12.31 -3.57 -34.40
CA GLU A 332 11.91 -4.83 -35.04
C GLU A 332 10.77 -4.63 -36.05
N PHE A 333 9.70 -3.93 -35.67
CA PHE A 333 8.58 -3.69 -36.57
C PHE A 333 9.04 -2.97 -37.85
N ASN A 334 9.87 -1.93 -37.70
CA ASN A 334 10.39 -1.18 -38.84
C ASN A 334 11.26 -2.06 -39.74
N THR A 335 12.17 -2.85 -39.16
CA THR A 335 13.03 -3.76 -39.93
C THR A 335 12.22 -4.80 -40.69
N ILE A 336 11.25 -5.45 -40.04
CA ILE A 336 10.37 -6.43 -40.71
C ILE A 336 9.56 -5.72 -41.80
N TRP A 337 8.99 -4.55 -41.52
CA TRP A 337 8.18 -3.81 -42.50
C TRP A 337 8.99 -3.45 -43.74
N GLU A 338 10.18 -2.87 -43.55
CA GLU A 338 11.06 -2.44 -44.64
C GLU A 338 11.51 -3.62 -45.50
N MET A 339 11.87 -4.75 -44.87
CA MET A 339 12.21 -5.98 -45.58
C MET A 339 11.01 -6.50 -46.39
N GLN A 340 9.85 -6.66 -45.75
CA GLN A 340 8.68 -7.24 -46.41
C GLN A 340 8.08 -6.31 -47.48
N ALA A 341 8.23 -4.99 -47.37
CA ALA A 341 7.76 -4.04 -48.37
C ALA A 341 8.49 -4.18 -49.71
N SER A 342 9.70 -4.72 -49.72
CA SER A 342 10.42 -5.04 -50.97
C SER A 342 9.78 -6.20 -51.74
N PHE A 343 9.08 -7.11 -51.06
CA PHE A 343 8.39 -8.26 -51.65
C PHE A 343 6.89 -7.99 -51.89
N HIS A 344 6.25 -7.22 -51.01
CA HIS A 344 4.81 -6.99 -51.01
C HIS A 344 4.46 -5.54 -51.31
N LYS A 345 4.04 -5.25 -52.55
CA LYS A 345 3.68 -3.88 -53.01
C LYS A 345 2.59 -3.18 -52.20
N GLY A 346 1.77 -3.93 -51.46
CA GLY A 346 0.70 -3.38 -50.62
C GLY A 346 1.19 -2.71 -49.31
N LEU A 347 2.47 -2.82 -48.97
CA LEU A 347 3.04 -2.27 -47.73
C LEU A 347 3.50 -0.81 -47.90
N THR A 348 2.56 0.13 -47.95
CA THR A 348 2.83 1.57 -48.11
C THR A 348 3.30 2.26 -46.82
N ASN A 349 3.88 3.45 -46.94
CA ASN A 349 4.30 4.24 -45.78
C ASN A 349 3.11 4.75 -44.95
N GLU A 350 2.02 5.13 -45.61
CA GLU A 350 0.79 5.55 -44.95
C GLU A 350 0.21 4.41 -44.08
N LEU A 351 0.22 3.18 -44.63
CA LEU A 351 -0.22 1.99 -43.90
C LEU A 351 0.74 1.64 -42.75
N LYS A 352 2.06 1.84 -42.95
CA LYS A 352 3.07 1.69 -41.89
C LYS A 352 2.75 2.58 -40.70
N GLU A 353 2.47 3.87 -40.93
CA GLU A 353 2.15 4.83 -39.87
C GLU A 353 0.84 4.48 -39.15
N GLU A 354 -0.20 4.12 -39.90
CA GLU A 354 -1.47 3.68 -39.31
C GLU A 354 -1.29 2.45 -38.40
N ILE A 355 -0.65 1.40 -38.92
CA ILE A 355 -0.44 0.16 -38.16
C ILE A 355 0.50 0.39 -36.97
N ARG A 356 1.62 1.09 -37.17
CA ARG A 356 2.65 1.29 -36.13
C ARG A 356 2.16 2.25 -35.04
N ASP A 357 1.79 3.47 -35.42
CA ASP A 357 1.68 4.59 -34.49
C ASP A 357 0.27 4.79 -33.95
N VAL A 358 -0.75 4.43 -34.75
CA VAL A 358 -2.17 4.55 -34.36
C VAL A 358 -2.69 3.26 -33.72
N ILE A 359 -2.30 2.11 -34.27
CA ILE A 359 -2.81 0.81 -33.80
C ILE A 359 -1.88 0.19 -32.76
N ILE A 360 -0.70 -0.32 -33.16
CA ILE A 360 0.15 -1.18 -32.32
C ILE A 360 0.71 -0.43 -31.11
N PHE A 361 1.46 0.65 -31.35
CA PHE A 361 2.27 1.31 -30.31
C PHE A 361 1.56 2.48 -29.61
N TYR A 362 0.38 2.89 -30.09
CA TYR A 362 -0.43 3.93 -29.45
C TYR A 362 -0.77 3.61 -27.99
N GLN A 363 -0.48 4.56 -27.10
CA GLN A 363 -0.91 4.51 -25.70
C GLN A 363 -1.56 5.83 -25.29
N ARG A 364 -2.78 5.75 -24.75
CA ARG A 364 -3.47 6.91 -24.17
C ARG A 364 -2.62 7.50 -23.05
N ARG A 365 -2.48 8.83 -23.04
CA ARG A 365 -1.85 9.57 -21.95
C ARG A 365 -2.59 9.34 -20.63
N LEU A 366 -1.87 9.47 -19.51
CA LEU A 366 -2.48 9.42 -18.19
C LEU A 366 -3.50 10.55 -18.06
N LYS A 367 -4.64 10.28 -17.42
CA LYS A 367 -5.65 11.32 -17.19
C LYS A 367 -5.13 12.27 -16.12
N SER A 368 -5.17 13.56 -16.40
CA SER A 368 -4.90 14.59 -15.40
C SER A 368 -5.76 14.40 -14.15
N GLN A 369 -5.13 14.42 -12.98
CA GLN A 369 -5.80 14.34 -11.68
C GLN A 369 -5.92 15.72 -11.01
N LYS A 370 -5.72 16.83 -11.75
CA LYS A 370 -5.79 18.20 -11.21
C LYS A 370 -7.13 18.51 -10.50
N GLY A 371 -8.21 17.83 -10.89
CA GLY A 371 -9.51 17.94 -10.23
C GLY A 371 -9.52 17.43 -8.78
N LEU A 372 -8.63 16.50 -8.41
CA LEU A 372 -8.50 15.95 -7.06
C LEU A 372 -7.71 16.85 -6.11
N ILE A 373 -6.99 17.85 -6.65
CA ILE A 373 -6.28 18.83 -5.83
C ILE A 373 -7.31 19.63 -5.03
N SER A 374 -7.06 19.77 -3.72
CA SER A 374 -7.94 20.51 -2.82
C SER A 374 -8.10 21.97 -3.28
N ILE A 375 -9.25 22.55 -2.96
CA ILE A 375 -9.49 23.98 -3.11
C ILE A 375 -8.99 24.67 -1.83
N CYS A 376 -8.33 25.82 -1.97
CA CYS A 376 -7.88 26.65 -0.87
C CYS A 376 -9.04 27.03 0.05
N GLU A 377 -8.83 26.96 1.36
CA GLU A 377 -9.87 27.25 2.35
C GLU A 377 -10.24 28.74 2.46
N PHE A 378 -9.33 29.64 2.07
CA PHE A 378 -9.52 31.10 2.08
C PHE A 378 -10.01 31.68 0.74
N GLU A 379 -9.74 30.99 -0.37
CA GLU A 379 -10.06 31.45 -1.73
C GLU A 379 -11.02 30.48 -2.40
N ASN A 380 -12.17 30.23 -1.76
CA ASN A 380 -13.27 29.43 -2.29
C ASN A 380 -14.63 30.09 -2.09
N ARG A 381 -15.58 29.69 -2.93
CA ARG A 381 -17.00 30.03 -2.79
C ARG A 381 -17.87 28.85 -3.20
N GLN A 382 -19.08 28.81 -2.66
CA GLN A 382 -20.10 27.85 -3.07
C GLN A 382 -20.99 28.48 -4.14
N ILE A 383 -21.22 27.75 -5.23
CA ILE A 383 -22.17 28.13 -6.28
C ILE A 383 -23.19 27.02 -6.46
N GLU A 384 -24.42 27.38 -6.80
CA GLU A 384 -25.45 26.43 -7.20
C GLU A 384 -25.27 26.11 -8.69
N VAL A 385 -25.18 24.83 -9.03
CA VAL A 385 -24.98 24.35 -10.40
C VAL A 385 -25.99 23.26 -10.70
N GLU A 386 -26.63 23.33 -11.86
CA GLU A 386 -27.52 22.30 -12.34
C GLU A 386 -26.73 21.15 -12.99
N ILE A 387 -26.84 19.94 -12.44
CA ILE A 387 -26.18 18.74 -12.97
C ILE A 387 -27.23 17.63 -13.09
N ASP A 388 -27.53 17.22 -14.33
CA ASP A 388 -28.55 16.21 -14.66
C ASP A 388 -29.96 16.61 -14.16
N GLY A 389 -30.37 17.86 -14.35
CA GLY A 389 -31.71 18.36 -13.96
C GLY A 389 -31.91 18.54 -12.44
N LYS A 390 -30.81 18.49 -11.66
CA LYS A 390 -30.83 18.70 -10.21
C LYS A 390 -29.88 19.82 -9.83
N LYS A 391 -30.37 20.79 -9.07
CA LYS A 391 -29.54 21.83 -8.46
C LYS A 391 -28.62 21.20 -7.40
N LYS A 392 -27.32 21.49 -7.49
CA LYS A 392 -26.30 21.00 -6.56
C LYS A 392 -25.35 22.14 -6.19
N ILE A 393 -25.02 22.23 -4.91
CA ILE A 393 -24.00 23.15 -4.42
C ILE A 393 -22.61 22.58 -4.75
N LYS A 394 -21.79 23.37 -5.44
CA LYS A 394 -20.42 23.03 -5.80
C LYS A 394 -19.47 24.10 -5.27
N THR A 395 -18.47 23.69 -4.51
CA THR A 395 -17.36 24.57 -4.14
C THR A 395 -16.44 24.77 -5.33
N ILE A 396 -16.19 26.03 -5.69
CA ILE A 396 -15.19 26.45 -6.67
C ILE A 396 -14.18 27.37 -6.01
N GLY A 397 -12.97 27.45 -6.55
CA GLY A 397 -11.93 28.30 -6.00
C GLY A 397 -10.54 27.91 -6.49
N SER A 398 -9.55 28.65 -6.02
CA SER A 398 -8.14 28.44 -6.35
C SER A 398 -7.63 27.12 -5.76
N LYS A 399 -6.82 26.39 -6.53
CA LYS A 399 -6.20 25.14 -6.06
C LYS A 399 -5.08 25.44 -5.07
N VAL A 400 -4.90 24.56 -4.09
CA VAL A 400 -3.82 24.67 -3.11
C VAL A 400 -2.43 24.61 -3.77
N CYS A 401 -1.48 25.33 -3.19
CA CYS A 401 -0.11 25.45 -3.69
C CYS A 401 0.66 24.13 -3.48
N PRO A 402 1.44 23.63 -4.45
CA PRO A 402 2.35 22.51 -4.23
C PRO A 402 3.36 22.83 -3.13
N LYS A 403 3.69 21.85 -2.28
CA LYS A 403 4.69 22.06 -1.23
C LYS A 403 6.08 22.34 -1.81
N SER A 404 6.39 21.78 -2.96
CA SER A 404 7.66 22.05 -3.64
C SER A 404 7.76 23.44 -4.27
N SER A 405 6.68 24.23 -4.32
CA SER A 405 6.74 25.57 -4.89
C SER A 405 7.73 26.44 -4.10
N PRO A 406 8.60 27.23 -4.76
CA PRO A 406 9.48 28.17 -4.07
C PRO A 406 8.73 29.07 -3.08
N LEU A 407 7.59 29.63 -3.52
CA LEU A 407 6.69 30.42 -2.66
C LEU A 407 6.21 29.66 -1.41
N PHE A 408 5.85 28.38 -1.53
CA PHE A 408 5.38 27.62 -0.37
C PHE A 408 6.52 27.36 0.62
N GLN A 409 7.72 27.06 0.11
CA GLN A 409 8.90 26.83 0.96
C GLN A 409 9.24 28.09 1.75
N GLU A 410 9.27 29.25 1.10
CA GLU A 410 9.48 30.54 1.78
C GLU A 410 8.39 30.84 2.82
N PHE A 411 7.11 30.70 2.45
CA PHE A 411 5.99 30.88 3.36
C PHE A 411 6.10 30.00 4.62
N LYS A 412 6.44 28.73 4.44
CA LYS A 412 6.64 27.78 5.54
C LYS A 412 7.78 28.22 6.46
N ILE A 413 8.91 28.67 5.91
CA ILE A 413 10.06 29.12 6.70
C ILE A 413 9.66 30.31 7.58
N TRP A 414 9.03 31.34 7.01
CA TRP A 414 8.61 32.51 7.78
C TRP A 414 7.58 32.17 8.88
N GLN A 415 6.67 31.23 8.61
CA GLN A 415 5.79 30.70 9.66
C GLN A 415 6.57 30.04 10.81
N ILE A 416 7.62 29.28 10.51
CA ILE A 416 8.44 28.61 11.53
C ILE A 416 9.23 29.66 12.33
N LEU A 417 9.91 30.58 11.65
CA LEU A 417 10.74 31.62 12.26
C LEU A 417 9.96 32.48 13.26
N ASN A 418 8.72 32.85 12.95
CA ASN A 418 7.87 33.63 13.86
C ASN A 418 7.43 32.87 15.12
N ASN A 419 7.54 31.54 15.12
CA ASN A 419 7.19 30.69 16.27
C ASN A 419 8.42 30.24 17.08
N ILE A 420 9.64 30.61 16.67
CA ILE A 420 10.86 30.26 17.40
C ILE A 420 10.94 31.10 18.68
N GLN A 421 11.17 30.42 19.80
CA GLN A 421 11.41 31.03 21.10
C GLN A 421 12.82 30.67 21.56
N VAL A 422 13.57 31.70 21.96
CA VAL A 422 14.85 31.59 22.66
C VAL A 422 14.56 31.49 24.15
N ILE A 423 15.13 30.49 24.80
CA ILE A 423 14.96 30.18 26.22
C ILE A 423 16.33 30.34 26.89
N ASP A 424 16.40 31.11 27.96
CA ASP A 424 17.65 31.26 28.73
C ASP A 424 17.73 30.30 29.93
N LYS A 425 18.83 30.37 30.69
CA LYS A 425 19.05 29.56 31.91
C LYS A 425 18.03 29.81 33.02
N THR A 426 17.34 30.95 33.01
CA THR A 426 16.29 31.29 33.99
C THR A 426 14.90 30.83 33.53
N GLU A 427 14.84 30.07 32.42
CA GLU A 427 13.62 29.67 31.71
C GLU A 427 12.78 30.83 31.16
N ALA A 428 13.35 32.05 31.09
CA ALA A 428 12.69 33.16 30.44
C ALA A 428 12.67 32.94 28.92
N LYS A 429 11.54 33.26 28.29
CA LYS A 429 11.28 33.00 26.87
C LYS A 429 11.10 34.30 26.12
N ARG A 430 11.84 34.47 25.02
CA ARG A 430 11.64 35.57 24.06
C ARG A 430 11.52 35.05 22.64
N SER A 431 10.82 35.78 21.78
CA SER A 431 10.83 35.52 20.34
C SER A 431 12.13 36.01 19.70
N LEU A 432 12.43 35.51 18.51
CA LEU A 432 13.50 36.08 17.67
C LEU A 432 13.15 37.52 17.25
N ASN A 433 14.15 38.39 17.21
CA ASN A 433 14.03 39.71 16.60
C ASN A 433 14.09 39.61 15.06
N GLN A 434 13.88 40.71 14.36
CA GLN A 434 13.79 40.69 12.89
C GLN A 434 15.13 40.32 12.22
N GLU A 435 16.24 40.88 12.69
CA GLU A 435 17.58 40.60 12.17
C GLU A 435 17.95 39.12 12.34
N GLU A 436 17.67 38.55 13.52
CA GLU A 436 17.86 37.13 13.81
C GLU A 436 17.05 36.23 12.87
N LYS A 437 15.82 36.63 12.51
CA LYS A 437 14.98 35.89 11.56
C LYS A 437 15.57 35.96 10.15
N GLU A 438 16.03 37.12 9.71
CA GLU A 438 16.60 37.31 8.38
C GLU A 438 17.89 36.52 8.18
N ILE A 439 18.78 36.50 9.19
CA ILE A 439 20.00 35.68 9.18
C ILE A 439 19.64 34.19 9.03
N LEU A 440 18.69 33.69 9.82
CA LEU A 440 18.25 32.30 9.70
C LEU A 440 17.54 32.02 8.38
N PHE A 441 16.76 32.96 7.86
CA PHE A 441 16.07 32.81 6.58
C PHE A 441 17.06 32.60 5.44
N CYS A 442 18.14 33.39 5.37
CA CYS A 442 19.19 33.25 4.35
C CYS A 442 19.75 31.82 4.30
N GLU A 443 20.08 31.26 5.47
CA GLU A 443 20.57 29.88 5.58
C GLU A 443 19.50 28.83 5.22
N LEU A 444 18.30 28.97 5.78
CA LEU A 444 17.19 28.04 5.58
C LEU A 444 16.68 28.07 4.14
N ASN A 445 16.88 29.15 3.38
CA ASN A 445 16.42 29.23 2.00
C ASN A 445 17.24 28.36 1.04
N ILE A 446 18.44 27.92 1.44
CA ILE A 446 19.28 26.97 0.67
C ILE A 446 19.29 25.59 1.33
N LYS A 447 19.31 25.53 2.67
CA LYS A 447 19.44 24.28 3.42
C LYS A 447 18.10 23.60 3.63
N ASP A 448 18.11 22.26 3.71
CA ASP A 448 16.90 21.48 4.02
C ASP A 448 16.46 21.62 5.48
N LYS A 449 17.42 21.83 6.39
CA LYS A 449 17.22 22.11 7.81
C LYS A 449 18.46 22.74 8.45
N ILE A 450 18.29 23.32 9.64
CA ILE A 450 19.38 23.74 10.53
C ILE A 450 19.12 23.15 11.92
N SER A 451 20.15 22.58 12.56
CA SER A 451 20.01 22.07 13.92
C SER A 451 19.90 23.22 14.92
N LYS A 452 19.23 23.01 16.07
CA LYS A 452 19.19 23.98 17.17
C LYS A 452 20.57 24.53 17.53
N LYS A 453 21.57 23.65 17.60
CA LYS A 453 22.93 24.00 17.97
C LYS A 453 23.56 24.96 16.97
N ASP A 454 23.35 24.72 15.68
CA ASP A 454 23.96 25.52 14.62
C ASP A 454 23.21 26.85 14.45
N ALA A 455 21.88 26.86 14.62
CA ALA A 455 21.08 28.09 14.66
C ALA A 455 21.51 29.01 15.82
N LEU A 456 21.70 28.46 17.02
CA LEU A 456 22.16 29.24 18.17
C LEU A 456 23.58 29.77 17.98
N LYS A 457 24.49 28.97 17.42
CA LYS A 457 25.86 29.41 17.12
C LYS A 457 25.89 30.53 16.07
N LEU A 458 25.01 30.46 15.08
CA LEU A 458 24.91 31.46 14.03
C LEU A 458 24.42 32.81 14.59
N LEU A 459 23.44 32.77 15.49
CA LEU A 459 22.80 33.98 16.01
C LEU A 459 23.48 34.58 17.25
N PHE A 460 24.09 33.76 18.11
CA PHE A 460 24.49 34.18 19.45
C PHE A 460 25.93 33.82 19.80
N LYS A 461 26.68 34.79 20.33
CA LYS A 461 28.03 34.53 20.88
C LYS A 461 27.97 33.68 22.16
N ASN A 462 26.95 33.86 22.99
CA ASN A 462 26.70 33.10 24.23
C ASN A 462 25.80 31.87 24.01
N HIS A 463 25.83 31.26 22.83
CA HIS A 463 24.94 30.15 22.41
C HIS A 463 24.89 28.94 23.36
N LYS A 464 25.87 28.74 24.25
CA LYS A 464 25.90 27.62 25.22
C LYS A 464 24.90 27.80 26.37
N GLU A 465 24.41 29.02 26.57
CA GLU A 465 23.51 29.38 27.67
C GLU A 465 22.05 29.53 27.23
N LEU A 466 21.80 29.31 25.95
CA LEU A 466 20.51 29.52 25.31
C LEU A 466 20.00 28.19 24.75
N ASP A 467 18.68 28.07 24.68
CA ASP A 467 17.94 26.96 24.09
C ASP A 467 16.88 27.48 23.11
N LEU A 468 16.40 26.64 22.19
CA LEU A 468 15.26 26.91 21.31
C LEU A 468 14.15 25.88 21.56
N ASN A 469 12.89 26.30 21.40
CA ASN A 469 11.73 25.42 21.41
C ASN A 469 11.68 24.40 20.25
N TYR A 470 12.59 24.48 19.27
CA TYR A 470 12.74 23.54 18.16
C TYR A 470 14.07 22.77 18.26
N LYS A 471 14.05 21.46 18.01
CA LYS A 471 15.26 20.63 17.89
C LYS A 471 15.98 20.86 16.56
N ASP A 472 15.22 20.89 15.47
CA ASP A 472 15.68 21.17 14.12
C ASP A 472 14.69 22.15 13.47
N ILE A 473 15.20 23.14 12.76
CA ILE A 473 14.43 24.14 12.05
C ILE A 473 14.38 23.73 10.57
N GLU A 474 13.17 23.52 10.03
CA GLU A 474 12.99 23.04 8.65
C GLU A 474 13.20 24.17 7.63
N GLY A 475 14.06 23.95 6.64
CA GLY A 475 14.39 24.89 5.57
C GLY A 475 13.75 24.56 4.23
N ASN A 476 14.32 25.10 3.15
CA ASN A 476 13.84 25.01 1.78
C ASN A 476 14.33 23.74 1.12
N ARG A 477 13.50 22.71 1.12
CA ARG A 477 13.86 21.41 0.52
C ARG A 477 14.04 21.49 -1.00
N THR A 478 13.30 22.39 -1.66
CA THR A 478 13.33 22.51 -3.13
C THR A 478 14.66 23.10 -3.58
N GLN A 479 15.09 24.20 -2.95
CA GLN A 479 16.41 24.76 -3.20
C GLN A 479 17.50 23.80 -2.73
N SER A 480 17.37 23.14 -1.58
CA SER A 480 18.38 22.17 -1.14
C SER A 480 18.63 21.05 -2.16
N ASP A 481 17.57 20.49 -2.77
CA ASP A 481 17.72 19.46 -3.80
C ASP A 481 18.35 20.02 -5.09
N LEU A 482 18.04 21.27 -5.47
CA LEU A 482 18.67 21.94 -6.60
C LEU A 482 20.15 22.24 -6.33
N PHE A 483 20.50 22.80 -5.17
CA PHE A 483 21.88 23.10 -4.80
C PHE A 483 22.74 21.86 -4.62
N LYS A 484 22.16 20.72 -4.22
CA LYS A 484 22.87 19.42 -4.29
C LYS A 484 23.18 19.04 -5.73
N ALA A 485 22.24 19.22 -6.66
CA ALA A 485 22.51 19.00 -8.08
C ALA A 485 23.57 19.98 -8.62
N TYR A 486 23.53 21.25 -8.21
CA TYR A 486 24.55 22.24 -8.57
C TYR A 486 25.92 21.89 -8.01
N GLN A 487 26.00 21.42 -6.77
CA GLN A 487 27.24 20.91 -6.16
C GLN A 487 27.82 19.77 -7.00
N THR A 488 26.99 18.80 -7.39
CA THR A 488 27.42 17.70 -8.27
C THR A 488 27.89 18.22 -9.62
N ILE A 489 27.19 19.18 -10.23
CA ILE A 489 27.61 19.76 -11.52
C ILE A 489 28.97 20.46 -11.40
N ILE A 490 29.18 21.26 -10.34
CA ILE A 490 30.45 21.96 -10.08
C ILE A 490 31.60 20.96 -9.89
N GLU A 491 31.34 19.89 -9.15
CA GLU A 491 32.31 18.82 -8.94
C GLU A 491 32.69 18.12 -10.26
N LEU A 492 31.69 17.74 -11.07
CA LEU A 492 31.91 16.99 -12.31
C LEU A 492 32.50 17.84 -13.44
N SER A 493 32.21 19.14 -13.44
CA SER A 493 32.81 20.13 -14.35
C SER A 493 34.25 20.52 -13.97
N GLY A 494 34.77 20.03 -12.85
CA GLY A 494 36.17 20.22 -12.46
C GLY A 494 36.44 21.50 -11.67
N HIS A 495 35.41 22.26 -11.27
CA HIS A 495 35.54 23.53 -10.57
C HIS A 495 35.65 23.41 -9.03
N GLY A 496 35.96 22.22 -8.52
CA GLY A 496 36.25 21.97 -7.10
C GLY A 496 35.27 21.03 -6.41
N GLU A 497 35.69 20.47 -5.27
CA GLU A 497 34.84 19.66 -4.39
C GLU A 497 34.43 20.52 -3.19
N TYR A 498 33.12 20.76 -3.05
CA TYR A 498 32.55 21.57 -1.97
C TYR A 498 31.58 20.73 -1.13
N ASP A 499 31.49 21.04 0.17
CA ASP A 499 30.52 20.44 1.09
C ASP A 499 29.47 21.49 1.49
N PHE A 500 28.56 21.82 0.56
CA PHE A 500 27.53 22.85 0.77
C PHE A 500 26.74 22.67 2.07
N PRO A 501 26.39 21.45 2.54
CA PRO A 501 25.77 21.27 3.85
C PRO A 501 26.53 21.89 5.04
N LYS A 502 27.86 22.01 4.96
CA LYS A 502 28.70 22.59 6.02
C LYS A 502 29.04 24.07 5.82
N MET A 503 28.77 24.63 4.64
CA MET A 503 29.10 26.01 4.29
C MET A 503 27.94 26.96 4.62
N GLN A 504 28.23 28.25 4.73
CA GLN A 504 27.18 29.26 4.88
C GLN A 504 26.51 29.53 3.53
N ALA A 505 25.23 29.92 3.55
CA ALA A 505 24.44 30.15 2.35
C ALA A 505 25.00 31.26 1.46
N ALA A 506 25.59 32.31 2.05
CA ALA A 506 26.26 33.37 1.31
C ALA A 506 27.47 32.83 0.52
N GLU A 507 28.35 32.08 1.19
CA GLU A 507 29.54 31.46 0.59
C GLU A 507 29.16 30.51 -0.55
N ILE A 508 28.09 29.72 -0.38
CA ILE A 508 27.60 28.82 -1.42
C ILE A 508 27.22 29.61 -2.69
N LYS A 509 26.52 30.74 -2.55
CA LYS A 509 26.14 31.57 -3.71
C LYS A 509 27.36 32.22 -4.36
N GLU A 510 28.31 32.70 -3.57
CA GLU A 510 29.57 33.28 -4.06
C GLU A 510 30.43 32.27 -4.82
N ILE A 511 30.24 30.97 -4.58
CA ILE A 511 30.89 29.90 -5.35
C ILE A 511 30.09 29.55 -6.60
N VAL A 512 28.79 29.28 -6.45
CA VAL A 512 27.95 28.75 -7.54
C VAL A 512 27.80 29.78 -8.66
N GLU A 513 27.55 31.05 -8.34
CA GLU A 513 27.22 32.06 -9.33
C GLU A 513 28.38 32.36 -10.30
N PRO A 514 29.63 32.62 -9.84
CA PRO A 514 30.75 32.84 -10.76
C PRO A 514 31.06 31.63 -11.64
N ILE A 515 30.98 30.41 -11.07
CA ILE A 515 31.22 29.17 -11.82
C ILE A 515 30.15 29.00 -12.90
N PHE A 516 28.88 29.12 -12.54
CA PHE A 516 27.77 29.00 -13.50
C PHE A 516 27.87 30.04 -14.60
N LYS A 517 28.24 31.28 -14.24
CA LYS A 517 28.49 32.34 -15.22
C LYS A 517 29.64 32.00 -16.17
N SER A 518 30.75 31.43 -15.67
CA SER A 518 31.88 31.01 -16.51
C SER A 518 31.53 29.85 -17.46
N LEU A 519 30.60 28.99 -17.07
CA LEU A 519 30.08 27.89 -17.87
C LEU A 519 28.93 28.30 -18.81
N GLY A 520 28.51 29.57 -18.76
CA GLY A 520 27.42 30.10 -19.59
C GLY A 520 26.01 29.67 -19.14
N TYR A 521 25.86 29.20 -17.91
CA TYR A 521 24.56 28.82 -17.36
C TYR A 521 23.78 30.04 -16.87
N ASN A 522 22.45 29.98 -16.97
CA ASN A 522 21.59 31.02 -16.44
C ASN A 522 21.67 31.07 -14.90
N THR A 523 22.20 32.15 -14.33
CA THR A 523 22.36 32.33 -12.88
C THR A 523 21.10 32.86 -12.17
N ASP A 524 20.12 33.38 -12.90
CA ASP A 524 18.85 33.88 -12.33
C ASP A 524 18.03 32.77 -11.66
N ILE A 525 18.30 31.50 -12.00
CA ILE A 525 17.69 30.34 -11.35
C ILE A 525 18.14 30.15 -9.88
N LEU A 526 19.12 30.91 -9.41
CA LEU A 526 19.59 30.87 -8.02
C LEU A 526 18.74 31.75 -7.08
N TYR A 527 17.91 32.63 -7.66
CA TYR A 527 17.20 33.69 -6.94
C TYR A 527 15.68 33.57 -7.09
N PHE A 528 14.96 33.92 -6.02
CA PHE A 528 13.51 33.95 -5.99
C PHE A 528 13.05 35.13 -5.12
N ASP A 529 12.15 35.93 -5.68
CA ASP A 529 11.50 37.05 -5.01
C ASP A 529 9.98 36.82 -5.00
N SER A 530 9.42 36.70 -3.80
CA SER A 530 7.99 36.49 -3.61
C SER A 530 7.15 37.76 -3.62
N ASP A 531 7.78 38.94 -3.56
CA ASP A 531 7.13 40.24 -3.45
C ASP A 531 6.80 40.85 -4.83
N LEU A 532 7.31 40.27 -5.90
CA LEU A 532 6.99 40.68 -7.27
C LEU A 532 5.49 40.58 -7.60
N GLU A 533 5.02 41.48 -8.48
CA GLU A 533 3.67 41.44 -9.02
C GLU A 533 3.39 40.17 -9.84
N SER A 534 2.11 39.79 -9.98
CA SER A 534 1.72 38.44 -10.44
C SER A 534 2.38 37.97 -11.74
N LYS A 535 2.47 38.84 -12.77
CA LYS A 535 3.06 38.45 -14.06
C LYS A 535 4.58 38.31 -13.98
N LYS A 536 5.25 39.24 -13.28
CA LYS A 536 6.72 39.19 -13.06
C LYS A 536 7.08 38.00 -12.17
N PHE A 537 6.30 37.76 -11.13
CA PHE A 537 6.43 36.63 -10.22
C PHE A 537 6.41 35.29 -10.95
N GLU A 538 5.44 35.06 -11.83
CA GLU A 538 5.31 33.81 -12.58
C GLU A 538 6.45 33.64 -13.60
N ASN A 539 6.95 34.74 -14.16
CA ASN A 539 8.01 34.72 -15.18
C ASN A 539 9.43 34.60 -14.62
N GLN A 540 9.60 34.55 -13.29
CA GLN A 540 10.92 34.37 -12.68
C GLN A 540 11.60 33.08 -13.17
N PRO A 541 12.89 33.13 -13.56
CA PRO A 541 13.61 31.96 -14.07
C PRO A 541 13.56 30.74 -13.15
N LEU A 542 13.79 30.90 -11.83
CA LEU A 542 13.67 29.81 -10.86
C LEU A 542 12.24 29.25 -10.77
N TYR A 543 11.21 30.09 -10.81
CA TYR A 543 9.82 29.62 -10.74
C TYR A 543 9.42 28.83 -12.00
N GLN A 544 9.83 29.29 -13.19
CA GLN A 544 9.66 28.57 -14.45
C GLN A 544 10.46 27.26 -14.49
N PHE A 545 11.70 27.29 -14.00
CA PHE A 545 12.56 26.11 -13.94
C PHE A 545 11.97 25.03 -13.02
N TRP A 546 11.57 25.43 -11.82
CA TRP A 546 10.83 24.56 -10.90
C TRP A 546 9.56 24.00 -11.56
N HIS A 547 8.76 24.84 -12.23
CA HIS A 547 7.51 24.42 -12.85
C HIS A 547 7.76 23.43 -14.01
N LEU A 548 8.79 23.65 -14.82
CA LEU A 548 9.23 22.74 -15.87
C LEU A 548 9.57 21.35 -15.29
N LEU A 549 10.42 21.32 -14.27
CA LEU A 549 10.81 20.08 -13.58
C LEU A 549 9.63 19.40 -12.87
N TYR A 550 8.75 20.15 -12.23
CA TYR A 550 7.60 19.62 -11.49
C TYR A 550 6.49 19.07 -12.43
N SER A 551 6.18 19.79 -13.51
CA SER A 551 5.02 19.51 -14.36
C SER A 551 5.28 18.49 -15.45
N PHE A 552 6.52 18.34 -15.93
CA PHE A 552 6.85 17.43 -17.04
C PHE A 552 6.45 15.96 -16.75
N GLU A 553 5.60 15.39 -17.61
CA GLU A 553 5.00 14.05 -17.41
C GLU A 553 5.80 12.91 -18.07
N GLY A 554 6.70 13.24 -19.00
CA GLY A 554 7.48 12.31 -19.80
C GLY A 554 7.24 12.48 -21.31
N ASP A 555 8.10 11.87 -22.14
CA ASP A 555 8.00 11.92 -23.60
C ASP A 555 7.96 10.52 -24.26
N SER A 556 8.38 10.42 -25.53
CA SER A 556 8.38 9.19 -26.32
C SER A 556 9.73 8.48 -26.37
N SER A 557 10.77 9.03 -25.74
CA SER A 557 12.09 8.41 -25.73
C SER A 557 12.17 7.19 -24.81
N ASN A 558 13.31 6.50 -24.84
CA ASN A 558 13.59 5.33 -24.01
C ASN A 558 13.57 5.67 -22.51
N THR A 559 14.22 6.77 -22.14
CA THR A 559 14.26 7.30 -20.78
C THR A 559 12.97 8.00 -20.36
N GLY A 560 12.26 8.57 -21.35
CA GLY A 560 11.08 9.39 -21.15
C GLY A 560 11.37 10.83 -20.75
N ASN A 561 12.64 11.29 -20.80
CA ASN A 561 13.07 12.62 -20.34
C ASN A 561 13.87 13.43 -21.37
N GLU A 562 14.12 12.92 -22.58
CA GLU A 562 14.98 13.60 -23.56
C GLU A 562 14.50 15.02 -23.90
N LYS A 563 13.20 15.21 -24.11
CA LYS A 563 12.63 16.55 -24.39
C LYS A 563 12.77 17.50 -23.21
N LEU A 564 12.78 16.98 -21.98
CA LEU A 564 13.04 17.80 -20.80
C LEU A 564 14.51 18.22 -20.76
N ILE A 565 15.42 17.28 -21.01
CA ILE A 565 16.87 17.56 -21.08
C ILE A 565 17.12 18.64 -22.14
N THR A 566 16.65 18.46 -23.38
CA THR A 566 16.78 19.45 -24.46
C THR A 566 16.25 20.81 -24.04
N LYS A 567 15.08 20.88 -23.39
CA LYS A 567 14.53 22.15 -22.90
C LYS A 567 15.36 22.80 -21.80
N ILE A 568 16.02 22.02 -20.95
CA ILE A 568 16.94 22.55 -19.94
C ILE A 568 18.17 23.16 -20.63
N GLN A 569 18.71 22.49 -21.65
CA GLN A 569 19.84 23.00 -22.43
C GLN A 569 19.47 24.32 -23.14
N GLU A 570 18.35 24.33 -23.88
CA GLU A 570 17.89 25.49 -24.65
C GLU A 570 17.57 26.72 -23.78
N LEU A 571 16.95 26.52 -22.60
CA LEU A 571 16.46 27.62 -21.78
C LEU A 571 17.46 28.10 -20.73
N TYR A 572 18.39 27.25 -20.29
CA TYR A 572 19.26 27.53 -19.15
C TYR A 572 20.76 27.30 -19.42
N GLY A 573 21.14 26.83 -20.62
CA GLY A 573 22.53 26.76 -21.08
C GLY A 573 23.32 25.53 -20.63
N PHE A 574 22.76 24.63 -19.82
CA PHE A 574 23.45 23.42 -19.36
C PHE A 574 23.78 22.46 -20.52
N GLU A 575 24.94 21.80 -20.47
CA GLU A 575 25.28 20.69 -21.35
C GLU A 575 24.41 19.46 -21.05
N LYS A 576 24.32 18.53 -22.02
CA LYS A 576 23.44 17.34 -21.96
C LYS A 576 23.64 16.52 -20.67
N GLU A 577 24.88 16.31 -20.25
CA GLU A 577 25.23 15.55 -19.04
C GLU A 577 24.74 16.22 -17.74
N TYR A 578 24.91 17.53 -17.60
CA TYR A 578 24.46 18.28 -16.41
C TYR A 578 22.95 18.55 -16.42
N ALA A 579 22.37 18.79 -17.61
CA ALA A 579 20.93 18.86 -17.80
C ALA A 579 20.25 17.54 -17.40
N THR A 580 20.92 16.39 -17.57
CA THR A 580 20.43 15.09 -17.11
C THR A 580 20.38 14.98 -15.58
N ILE A 581 21.37 15.54 -14.87
CA ILE A 581 21.38 15.61 -13.40
C ILE A 581 20.17 16.43 -12.92
N LEU A 582 19.93 17.59 -13.53
CA LEU A 582 18.79 18.46 -13.20
C LEU A 582 17.44 17.82 -13.54
N ALA A 583 17.33 17.16 -14.70
CA ALA A 583 16.11 16.44 -15.10
C ALA A 583 15.74 15.30 -14.14
N ASN A 584 16.73 14.75 -13.41
CA ASN A 584 16.53 13.69 -12.42
C ASN A 584 16.14 14.20 -11.02
N VAL A 585 16.24 15.52 -10.77
CA VAL A 585 15.76 16.11 -9.51
C VAL A 585 14.27 15.84 -9.34
N THR A 586 13.91 15.29 -8.19
CA THR A 586 12.53 14.89 -7.87
C THR A 586 12.06 15.62 -6.63
N PHE A 587 11.03 16.44 -6.78
CA PHE A 587 10.49 17.23 -5.67
C PHE A 587 9.41 16.49 -4.87
N GLN A 588 9.15 16.97 -3.65
CA GLN A 588 8.07 16.48 -2.79
C GLN A 588 6.70 16.53 -3.49
N PRO A 589 6.01 15.38 -3.69
CA PRO A 589 4.75 15.30 -4.42
C PRO A 589 3.53 15.54 -3.51
N ASP A 590 3.48 16.70 -2.84
CA ASP A 590 2.42 17.05 -1.88
C ASP A 590 1.98 18.51 -2.02
N TYR A 591 0.87 18.89 -1.36
CA TYR A 591 0.28 20.23 -1.41
C TYR A 591 0.08 20.82 -0.02
N GLY A 592 0.15 22.16 0.07
CA GLY A 592 -0.23 22.91 1.27
C GLY A 592 -1.75 22.97 1.50
N SER A 593 -2.16 23.74 2.50
CA SER A 593 -3.58 24.05 2.77
C SER A 593 -4.10 25.28 2.01
N LEU A 594 -3.19 26.18 1.60
CA LEU A 594 -3.51 27.47 0.98
C LEU A 594 -3.06 27.50 -0.49
N CYS A 595 -3.72 28.31 -1.32
CA CYS A 595 -3.30 28.58 -2.70
C CYS A 595 -2.25 29.70 -2.77
N THR A 596 -1.55 29.79 -3.91
CA THR A 596 -0.57 30.85 -4.24
C THR A 596 -1.10 32.26 -3.94
N LYS A 597 -2.36 32.56 -4.32
CA LYS A 597 -2.99 33.86 -4.06
C LYS A 597 -3.09 34.20 -2.56
N ALA A 598 -3.55 33.27 -1.73
CA ALA A 598 -3.70 33.49 -0.30
C ALA A 598 -2.33 33.60 0.38
N ILE A 599 -1.38 32.75 -0.01
CA ILE A 599 0.00 32.82 0.50
C ILE A 599 0.62 34.18 0.21
N ARG A 600 0.52 34.70 -1.03
CA ARG A 600 1.09 36.01 -1.40
C ARG A 600 0.48 37.19 -0.64
N LYS A 601 -0.77 37.10 -0.18
CA LYS A 601 -1.36 38.13 0.69
C LYS A 601 -0.91 38.04 2.15
N ILE A 602 -0.66 36.82 2.64
CA ILE A 602 -0.29 36.59 4.04
C ILE A 602 1.22 36.77 4.26
N LEU A 603 2.03 36.39 3.27
CA LEU A 603 3.49 36.33 3.38
C LEU A 603 4.14 37.67 3.78
N PRO A 604 3.74 38.85 3.23
CA PRO A 604 4.32 40.13 3.66
C PRO A 604 4.21 40.34 5.17
N TYR A 605 3.02 40.11 5.75
CA TYR A 605 2.82 40.25 7.20
C TYR A 605 3.58 39.21 8.02
N LEU A 606 3.85 38.03 7.47
CA LEU A 606 4.73 37.06 8.13
C LEU A 606 6.19 37.52 8.11
N LYS A 607 6.65 38.14 7.01
CA LYS A 607 8.00 38.74 6.92
C LYS A 607 8.17 39.88 7.92
N ASP A 608 7.11 40.65 8.19
CA ASP A 608 7.07 41.68 9.24
C ASP A 608 7.08 41.11 10.68
N GLY A 609 7.16 39.79 10.83
CA GLY A 609 7.30 39.13 12.12
C GLY A 609 5.99 38.74 12.81
N ASN A 610 4.83 38.95 12.18
CA ASN A 610 3.53 38.62 12.78
C ASN A 610 3.30 37.11 12.86
N GLU A 611 2.66 36.65 13.94
CA GLU A 611 2.17 35.27 14.01
C GLU A 611 1.13 34.99 12.91
N PHE A 612 1.03 33.73 12.49
CA PHE A 612 0.16 33.34 11.37
C PHE A 612 -1.31 33.74 11.56
N SER A 613 -1.83 33.70 12.80
CA SER A 613 -3.21 34.11 13.12
C SER A 613 -3.45 35.59 12.82
N LEU A 614 -2.52 36.45 13.22
CA LEU A 614 -2.56 37.90 13.02
C LEU A 614 -2.28 38.27 11.56
N ALA A 615 -1.27 37.64 10.94
CA ALA A 615 -0.97 37.80 9.52
C ALA A 615 -2.17 37.43 8.62
N CYS A 616 -2.92 36.39 8.97
CA CYS A 616 -4.20 36.08 8.32
C CYS A 616 -5.19 37.24 8.49
N GLY A 617 -5.34 37.76 9.71
CA GLY A 617 -6.23 38.89 10.01
C GLY A 617 -5.93 40.12 9.15
N TYR A 618 -4.66 40.54 9.08
CA TYR A 618 -4.22 41.66 8.24
C TYR A 618 -4.43 41.40 6.75
N ALA A 619 -4.25 40.16 6.30
CA ALA A 619 -4.56 39.74 4.92
C ALA A 619 -6.07 39.63 4.61
N GLY A 620 -6.95 39.94 5.56
CA GLY A 620 -8.40 39.84 5.42
C GLY A 620 -8.95 38.42 5.51
N TYR A 621 -8.20 37.50 6.12
CA TYR A 621 -8.57 36.10 6.29
C TYR A 621 -8.80 35.73 7.76
N ARG A 622 -9.72 34.78 7.98
CA ARG A 622 -9.96 34.19 9.30
C ARG A 622 -9.16 32.89 9.44
N HIS A 623 -8.15 32.87 10.29
CA HIS A 623 -7.24 31.73 10.47
C HIS A 623 -7.96 30.41 10.84
N SER A 624 -9.15 30.49 11.44
CA SER A 624 -9.98 29.33 11.79
C SER A 624 -11.46 29.66 11.62
N LYS A 625 -12.17 28.87 10.82
CA LYS A 625 -13.64 28.97 10.64
C LYS A 625 -14.41 28.71 11.94
N SER A 626 -13.83 27.98 12.88
CA SER A 626 -14.46 27.60 14.14
C SER A 626 -14.22 28.59 15.28
N SER A 627 -13.36 29.60 15.07
CA SER A 627 -13.11 30.64 16.06
C SER A 627 -14.13 31.76 15.88
N LEU A 628 -15.37 31.49 16.30
CA LEU A 628 -16.45 32.49 16.34
C LEU A 628 -16.37 33.30 17.65
N THR A 629 -16.68 34.58 17.60
CA THR A 629 -16.85 35.41 18.80
C THR A 629 -18.13 35.03 19.55
N LYS A 630 -18.27 35.45 20.82
CA LYS A 630 -19.49 35.21 21.61
C LYS A 630 -20.73 35.80 20.90
N GLU A 631 -20.60 37.01 20.38
CA GLU A 631 -21.65 37.70 19.64
C GLU A 631 -22.03 36.97 18.34
N GLU A 632 -21.05 36.45 17.58
CA GLU A 632 -21.32 35.65 16.38
C GLU A 632 -22.04 34.33 16.69
N ILE A 633 -21.74 33.70 17.83
CA ILE A 633 -22.44 32.48 18.28
C ILE A 633 -23.89 32.81 18.66
N GLU A 634 -24.09 33.94 19.33
CA GLU A 634 -25.40 34.36 19.80
C GLU A 634 -26.35 34.72 18.65
N ASN A 635 -25.80 35.39 17.62
CA ASN A 635 -26.48 35.80 16.40
C ASN A 635 -26.50 34.72 15.29
N LYS A 636 -26.05 33.49 15.58
CA LYS A 636 -25.97 32.42 14.60
C LYS A 636 -27.35 31.99 14.10
N ILE A 637 -27.58 32.03 12.79
CA ILE A 637 -28.81 31.52 12.16
C ILE A 637 -28.80 29.99 12.23
N LEU A 638 -29.71 29.43 13.02
CA LEU A 638 -29.84 27.98 13.20
C LEU A 638 -30.82 27.39 12.19
N LYS A 639 -30.52 26.21 11.67
CA LYS A 639 -31.45 25.47 10.82
C LYS A 639 -32.61 24.89 11.63
N ALA A 640 -33.74 24.68 10.97
CA ALA A 640 -34.87 23.93 11.51
C ALA A 640 -34.60 22.42 11.48
N LYS A 641 -33.92 21.93 10.43
CA LYS A 641 -33.53 20.52 10.22
C LYS A 641 -32.16 20.42 9.57
N LEU A 642 -31.49 19.29 9.76
CA LEU A 642 -30.18 19.00 9.16
C LEU A 642 -30.33 18.45 7.74
N ASP A 643 -29.45 18.88 6.83
CA ASP A 643 -29.40 18.36 5.46
C ASP A 643 -28.59 17.06 5.39
N ILE A 644 -29.08 16.10 4.59
CA ILE A 644 -28.33 14.86 4.33
C ILE A 644 -27.05 15.19 3.55
N LEU A 645 -25.93 14.63 4.01
CA LEU A 645 -24.64 14.79 3.33
C LEU A 645 -24.70 14.21 1.91
N PRO A 646 -24.30 14.98 0.89
CA PRO A 646 -24.21 14.49 -0.49
C PRO A 646 -23.25 13.30 -0.61
N LYS A 647 -23.51 12.44 -1.61
CA LYS A 647 -22.65 11.28 -1.89
C LYS A 647 -21.22 11.69 -2.23
N ASN A 648 -20.24 11.05 -1.59
CA ASN A 648 -18.80 11.35 -1.71
C ASN A 648 -18.42 12.79 -1.28
N SER A 649 -19.20 13.39 -0.38
CA SER A 649 -18.84 14.67 0.24
C SER A 649 -17.69 14.50 1.23
N LEU A 650 -17.52 13.30 1.78
CA LEU A 650 -16.41 12.93 2.65
C LEU A 650 -15.49 11.91 1.98
N ARG A 651 -14.20 11.94 2.35
CA ARG A 651 -13.20 10.99 1.85
C ARG A 651 -13.51 9.54 2.22
N ASN A 652 -14.16 9.33 3.37
CA ASN A 652 -14.50 8.01 3.87
C ASN A 652 -16.02 7.77 3.75
N PRO A 653 -16.45 6.84 2.87
CA PRO A 653 -17.87 6.57 2.64
C PRO A 653 -18.58 5.93 3.85
N VAL A 654 -17.84 5.23 4.73
CA VAL A 654 -18.40 4.66 5.97
C VAL A 654 -18.76 5.78 6.94
N VAL A 655 -17.90 6.78 7.10
CA VAL A 655 -18.18 7.97 7.93
C VAL A 655 -19.39 8.73 7.38
N GLU A 656 -19.45 8.94 6.07
CA GLU A 656 -20.61 9.57 5.41
C GLU A 656 -21.91 8.80 5.67
N LYS A 657 -21.86 7.46 5.60
CA LYS A 657 -23.01 6.58 5.90
C LYS A 657 -23.47 6.73 7.35
N ILE A 658 -22.54 6.77 8.31
CA ILE A 658 -22.82 6.92 9.75
C ILE A 658 -23.41 8.30 10.05
N LEU A 659 -22.75 9.38 9.60
CA LEU A 659 -23.22 10.75 9.79
C LEU A 659 -24.60 10.98 9.17
N ASN A 660 -24.88 10.38 8.00
CA ASN A 660 -26.22 10.41 7.43
C ASN A 660 -27.25 9.64 8.27
N GLN A 661 -26.89 8.55 8.94
CA GLN A 661 -27.80 7.92 9.90
C GLN A 661 -28.03 8.81 11.13
N MET A 662 -26.99 9.48 11.63
CA MET A 662 -27.12 10.45 12.73
C MET A 662 -28.07 11.59 12.35
N ILE A 663 -27.89 12.20 11.17
CA ILE A 663 -28.77 13.26 10.65
C ILE A 663 -30.23 12.79 10.62
N ASN A 664 -30.49 11.57 10.16
CA ASN A 664 -31.85 11.02 10.14
C ASN A 664 -32.43 10.82 11.54
N VAL A 665 -31.63 10.31 12.50
CA VAL A 665 -32.06 10.13 13.89
C VAL A 665 -32.39 11.48 14.54
N VAL A 666 -31.51 12.48 14.36
CA VAL A 666 -31.69 13.82 14.90
C VAL A 666 -32.94 14.49 14.30
N ASN A 667 -33.09 14.45 12.97
CA ASN A 667 -34.26 15.03 12.31
C ASN A 667 -35.57 14.37 12.75
N ALA A 668 -35.60 13.03 12.85
CA ALA A 668 -36.78 12.31 13.32
C ALA A 668 -37.10 12.61 14.80
N SER A 669 -36.07 12.80 15.64
CA SER A 669 -36.24 13.23 17.03
C SER A 669 -36.85 14.64 17.11
N ILE A 670 -36.43 15.56 16.24
CA ILE A 670 -37.00 16.93 16.20
C ILE A 670 -38.46 16.89 15.77
N GLU A 671 -38.78 16.11 14.74
CA GLU A 671 -40.15 15.96 14.23
C GLU A 671 -41.09 15.38 15.30
N SER A 672 -40.60 14.40 16.08
CA SER A 672 -41.42 13.70 17.07
C SER A 672 -41.50 14.40 18.43
N TYR A 673 -40.42 15.09 18.85
CA TYR A 673 -40.27 15.59 20.23
C TYR A 673 -39.86 17.06 20.32
N GLY A 674 -39.80 17.77 19.19
CA GLY A 674 -39.36 19.16 19.13
C GLY A 674 -37.83 19.34 19.15
N LYS A 675 -37.39 20.57 18.90
CA LYS A 675 -35.97 20.92 18.77
C LYS A 675 -35.27 20.91 20.15
N PRO A 676 -34.07 20.32 20.29
CA PRO A 676 -33.31 20.38 21.52
C PRO A 676 -32.63 21.75 21.70
N ASP A 677 -32.45 22.17 22.96
CA ASP A 677 -31.71 23.40 23.32
C ASP A 677 -30.20 23.20 23.26
N GLU A 678 -29.74 21.99 23.61
CA GLU A 678 -28.34 21.59 23.60
C GLU A 678 -28.18 20.15 23.09
N ILE A 679 -27.05 19.90 22.42
CA ILE A 679 -26.66 18.56 21.99
C ILE A 679 -25.33 18.19 22.65
N ARG A 680 -25.28 17.00 23.24
CA ARG A 680 -24.09 16.45 23.88
C ARG A 680 -23.65 15.21 23.12
N ILE A 681 -22.36 15.13 22.78
CA ILE A 681 -21.79 14.00 22.04
C ILE A 681 -20.56 13.46 22.75
N GLU A 682 -20.34 12.15 22.67
CA GLU A 682 -19.06 11.57 23.07
C GLU A 682 -18.04 11.72 21.94
N LEU A 683 -16.90 12.37 22.23
CA LEU A 683 -15.71 12.30 21.42
C LEU A 683 -14.80 11.22 22.01
N ALA A 684 -14.21 10.37 21.19
CA ALA A 684 -13.14 9.47 21.63
C ALA A 684 -11.82 10.23 21.92
N ARG A 685 -11.84 11.34 22.67
CA ARG A 685 -10.62 12.01 23.15
C ARG A 685 -10.15 11.34 24.45
N GLU A 686 -8.84 11.17 24.59
CA GLU A 686 -8.23 10.81 25.88
C GLU A 686 -8.33 12.01 26.84
N LEU A 687 -8.40 11.75 28.16
CA LEU A 687 -8.26 12.81 29.19
C LEU A 687 -6.94 13.56 28.98
N LYS A 688 -6.87 14.81 29.46
CA LYS A 688 -5.60 15.55 29.47
C LYS A 688 -4.54 14.74 30.22
N LYS A 689 -3.50 14.34 29.50
CA LYS A 689 -2.31 13.69 30.04
C LYS A 689 -1.62 14.63 31.03
N SER A 690 -1.10 14.08 32.13
CA SER A 690 -0.29 14.85 33.09
C SER A 690 0.94 15.47 32.40
N ALA A 691 1.61 16.43 33.05
CA ALA A 691 2.86 16.99 32.51
C ALA A 691 3.90 15.89 32.28
N GLU A 692 4.05 14.97 33.24
CA GLU A 692 4.93 13.82 33.19
C GLU A 692 4.54 12.83 32.08
N GLU A 693 3.25 12.50 31.92
CA GLU A 693 2.79 11.62 30.83
C GLU A 693 2.99 12.24 29.44
N ARG A 694 2.86 13.57 29.32
CA ARG A 694 3.15 14.31 28.08
C ARG A 694 4.65 14.32 27.79
N GLU A 695 5.47 14.50 28.80
CA GLU A 695 6.93 14.46 28.69
C GLU A 695 7.38 13.05 28.29
N GLN A 696 6.93 12.00 28.97
CA GLN A 696 7.22 10.61 28.62
C GLN A 696 6.79 10.26 27.19
N ALA A 697 5.60 10.70 26.76
CA ALA A 697 5.14 10.50 25.38
C ALA A 697 6.01 11.26 24.36
N THR A 698 6.39 12.50 24.67
CA THR A 698 7.25 13.32 23.81
C THR A 698 8.65 12.72 23.71
N THR A 699 9.23 12.29 24.84
CA THR A 699 10.52 11.60 24.91
C THR A 699 10.48 10.28 24.14
N ALA A 700 9.40 9.49 24.25
CA ALA A 700 9.23 8.26 23.47
C ALA A 700 9.13 8.52 21.96
N ILE A 701 8.40 9.56 21.54
CA ILE A 701 8.31 9.99 20.12
C ILE A 701 9.67 10.46 19.62
N ASN A 702 10.38 11.29 20.38
CA ASN A 702 11.69 11.82 20.02
C ASN A 702 12.74 10.71 19.93
N LYS A 703 12.73 9.77 20.89
CA LYS A 703 13.57 8.57 20.86
C LYS A 703 13.29 7.72 19.63
N ALA A 704 12.03 7.39 19.36
CA ALA A 704 11.65 6.62 18.18
C ALA A 704 12.03 7.31 16.87
N THR A 705 11.90 8.64 16.79
CA THR A 705 12.31 9.44 15.63
C THR A 705 13.82 9.40 15.45
N THR A 706 14.58 9.56 16.53
CA THR A 706 16.04 9.48 16.53
C THR A 706 16.51 8.09 16.11
N ASP A 707 15.95 7.03 16.70
CA ASP A 707 16.23 5.65 16.33
C ASP A 707 15.95 5.40 14.84
N HIS A 708 14.84 5.93 14.31
CA HIS A 708 14.52 5.80 12.88
C HIS A 708 15.53 6.50 11.97
N GLU A 709 16.01 7.69 12.31
CA GLU A 709 17.06 8.37 11.56
C GLU A 709 18.40 7.62 11.67
N THR A 710 18.74 7.07 12.84
CA THR A 710 19.92 6.20 13.00
C THR A 710 19.81 4.95 12.14
N TYR A 711 18.66 4.27 12.16
CA TYR A 711 18.41 3.11 11.30
C TYR A 711 18.49 3.48 9.83
N LYS A 712 17.94 4.63 9.43
CA LYS A 712 18.06 5.14 8.06
C LYS A 712 19.52 5.31 7.65
N GLY A 713 20.36 5.90 8.50
CA GLY A 713 21.79 6.03 8.25
C GLY A 713 22.51 4.69 8.13
N ILE A 714 22.21 3.72 9.01
CA ILE A 714 22.77 2.36 8.94
C ILE A 714 22.33 1.65 7.65
N LEU A 715 21.06 1.74 7.29
CA LEU A 715 20.50 1.14 6.09
C LEU A 715 21.11 1.71 4.80
N GLN A 716 21.42 3.00 4.80
CA GLN A 716 22.13 3.64 3.69
C GLN A 716 23.59 3.19 3.62
N LYS A 717 24.32 3.22 4.74
CA LYS A 717 25.77 2.95 4.78
C LYS A 717 26.13 1.47 4.71
N GLU A 718 25.46 0.62 5.50
CA GLU A 718 25.82 -0.79 5.66
C GLU A 718 25.06 -1.70 4.71
N PHE A 719 23.81 -1.36 4.37
CA PHE A 719 22.97 -2.16 3.47
C PHE A 719 22.86 -1.57 2.05
N GLY A 720 23.45 -0.39 1.79
CA GLY A 720 23.52 0.22 0.46
C GLY A 720 22.19 0.73 -0.10
N LEU A 721 21.18 0.97 0.75
CA LEU A 721 19.86 1.44 0.31
C LEU A 721 19.91 2.95 -0.01
N THR A 722 19.66 3.35 -1.26
CA THR A 722 19.71 4.77 -1.69
C THR A 722 18.55 5.61 -1.12
N HIS A 723 17.37 5.02 -0.98
CA HIS A 723 16.25 5.59 -0.24
C HIS A 723 15.75 4.54 0.77
N VAL A 724 15.28 5.00 1.93
CA VAL A 724 14.87 4.11 3.01
C VAL A 724 13.38 4.28 3.23
N SER A 725 12.60 3.25 2.89
CA SER A 725 11.16 3.26 3.11
C SER A 725 10.83 2.97 4.57
N ARG A 726 9.60 3.31 4.99
CA ARG A 726 9.10 2.93 6.31
C ARG A 726 9.12 1.41 6.55
N ASN A 727 8.90 0.62 5.51
CA ASN A 727 8.94 -0.84 5.61
C ASN A 727 10.36 -1.37 5.81
N ASP A 728 11.36 -0.72 5.23
CA ASP A 728 12.76 -1.12 5.41
C ASP A 728 13.23 -0.90 6.85
N ILE A 729 12.82 0.23 7.44
CA ILE A 729 13.04 0.50 8.87
C ILE A 729 12.34 -0.56 9.73
N ILE A 730 11.11 -0.96 9.39
CA ILE A 730 10.39 -1.99 10.14
C ILE A 730 11.11 -3.34 10.02
N ARG A 731 11.52 -3.77 8.81
CA ARG A 731 12.31 -5.00 8.60
C ARG A 731 13.56 -5.00 9.47
N TYR A 732 14.32 -3.91 9.44
CA TYR A 732 15.54 -3.78 10.22
C TYR A 732 15.31 -3.82 11.74
N LYS A 733 14.25 -3.17 12.22
CA LYS A 733 13.87 -3.24 13.65
C LYS A 733 13.54 -4.66 14.08
N LEU A 734 12.75 -5.38 13.28
CA LEU A 734 12.40 -6.77 13.56
C LEU A 734 13.61 -7.70 13.49
N TYR A 735 14.52 -7.46 12.54
CA TYR A 735 15.80 -8.15 12.46
C TYR A 735 16.66 -7.92 13.71
N LYS A 736 16.74 -6.68 14.20
CA LYS A 736 17.47 -6.34 15.43
C LYS A 736 16.87 -6.96 16.70
N GLU A 737 15.56 -7.21 16.74
CA GLU A 737 14.96 -7.98 17.86
C GLU A 737 15.56 -9.38 18.00
N LEU A 738 16.10 -9.96 16.91
CA LEU A 738 16.65 -11.32 16.87
C LEU A 738 18.17 -11.39 17.13
N GLU A 739 18.82 -10.25 17.38
CA GLU A 739 20.29 -10.14 17.50
C GLU A 739 20.86 -11.06 18.59
N SER A 740 20.24 -11.11 19.78
CA SER A 740 20.69 -11.96 20.90
C SER A 740 20.57 -13.46 20.62
N ARG A 741 19.86 -13.84 19.56
CA ARG A 741 19.70 -15.22 19.10
C ARG A 741 20.45 -15.51 17.80
N GLY A 742 21.41 -14.65 17.45
CA GLY A 742 22.18 -14.81 16.22
C GLY A 742 21.37 -14.60 14.95
N TYR A 743 20.35 -13.73 14.99
CA TYR A 743 19.51 -13.37 13.82
C TYR A 743 18.73 -14.53 13.19
N GLN A 744 18.35 -15.51 14.00
CA GLN A 744 17.47 -16.61 13.58
C GLN A 744 16.00 -16.24 13.79
N THR A 745 15.15 -16.57 12.82
CA THR A 745 13.70 -16.32 12.89
C THR A 745 13.02 -17.10 14.01
N LEU A 746 11.88 -16.60 14.50
CA LEU A 746 11.25 -17.15 15.70
C LEU A 746 10.60 -18.53 15.47
N TYR A 747 10.03 -18.76 14.28
CA TYR A 747 9.23 -19.96 14.03
C TYR A 747 10.12 -21.10 13.53
N SER A 748 10.91 -20.83 12.48
CA SER A 748 11.70 -21.86 11.80
C SER A 748 13.19 -21.88 12.19
N ASN A 749 13.66 -20.98 13.05
CA ASN A 749 15.09 -20.77 13.35
C ASN A 749 15.93 -20.52 12.08
N THR A 750 15.33 -19.97 11.02
CA THR A 750 16.04 -19.69 9.78
C THR A 750 16.96 -18.50 10.00
N TYR A 751 18.26 -18.67 9.76
CA TYR A 751 19.20 -17.57 9.85
C TYR A 751 18.94 -16.52 8.76
N ILE A 752 18.85 -15.26 9.17
CA ILE A 752 18.67 -14.14 8.25
C ILE A 752 20.05 -13.53 7.97
N SER A 753 20.60 -13.80 6.79
CA SER A 753 21.78 -13.07 6.34
C SER A 753 21.43 -11.58 6.17
N PRO A 754 22.29 -10.64 6.59
CA PRO A 754 22.05 -9.20 6.41
C PRO A 754 21.63 -8.81 4.98
N ASN A 755 22.23 -9.46 3.98
CA ASN A 755 21.99 -9.18 2.57
C ASN A 755 20.64 -9.69 2.04
N LYS A 756 20.05 -10.65 2.76
CA LYS A 756 18.77 -11.26 2.40
C LYS A 756 17.58 -10.62 3.13
N LEU A 757 17.83 -9.79 4.14
CA LEU A 757 16.77 -9.14 4.93
C LEU A 757 15.80 -8.32 4.07
N PHE A 758 16.29 -7.68 3.01
CA PHE A 758 15.49 -6.87 2.07
C PHE A 758 15.13 -7.60 0.78
N SER A 759 15.52 -8.87 0.65
CA SER A 759 15.16 -9.67 -0.52
C SER A 759 13.71 -10.19 -0.41
N LYS A 760 13.23 -10.83 -1.47
CA LYS A 760 11.90 -11.47 -1.47
C LYS A 760 11.86 -12.76 -0.63
N GLU A 761 12.97 -13.18 -0.03
CA GLU A 761 13.05 -14.40 0.79
C GLU A 761 12.49 -14.22 2.20
N PHE A 762 12.42 -12.98 2.71
CA PHE A 762 11.93 -12.69 4.05
C PHE A 762 10.81 -11.64 4.02
N ASP A 763 9.77 -11.90 4.80
CA ASP A 763 8.59 -11.04 4.89
C ASP A 763 8.41 -10.53 6.33
N ILE A 764 7.86 -9.33 6.44
CA ILE A 764 7.29 -8.87 7.71
C ILE A 764 6.03 -9.69 7.92
N GLU A 765 6.07 -10.59 8.90
CA GLU A 765 4.99 -11.51 9.20
C GLU A 765 4.14 -11.05 10.38
N HIS A 766 2.82 -11.24 10.30
CA HIS A 766 1.88 -10.98 11.39
C HIS A 766 1.80 -12.18 12.33
N ILE A 767 2.28 -11.99 13.57
CA ILE A 767 2.34 -13.03 14.62
C ILE A 767 0.98 -13.70 14.82
N ILE A 768 -0.05 -12.87 14.99
CA ILE A 768 -1.43 -13.28 14.90
C ILE A 768 -1.97 -12.72 13.59
N PRO A 769 -2.55 -13.55 12.71
CA PRO A 769 -3.02 -13.13 11.40
C PRO A 769 -3.88 -11.88 11.48
N GLN A 770 -3.61 -10.92 10.59
CA GLN A 770 -4.38 -9.69 10.53
C GLN A 770 -5.87 -9.94 10.23
N SER A 771 -6.21 -11.08 9.65
CA SER A 771 -7.59 -11.56 9.44
C SER A 771 -8.30 -11.94 10.75
N ARG A 772 -7.57 -12.20 11.85
CA ARG A 772 -8.12 -12.66 13.13
C ARG A 772 -8.07 -11.59 14.23
N LEU A 773 -6.92 -10.93 14.44
CA LEU A 773 -6.75 -9.91 15.51
C LEU A 773 -6.76 -8.46 15.00
N PHE A 774 -6.75 -8.26 13.67
CA PHE A 774 -6.83 -6.93 13.02
C PHE A 774 -5.78 -5.90 13.48
N ASP A 775 -4.68 -6.38 14.06
CA ASP A 775 -3.60 -5.56 14.58
C ASP A 775 -2.42 -5.49 13.60
N ASP A 776 -2.11 -4.27 13.12
CA ASP A 776 -0.94 -3.98 12.29
C ASP A 776 0.20 -3.30 13.06
N SER A 777 0.09 -3.24 14.40
CA SER A 777 1.12 -2.66 15.25
C SER A 777 2.43 -3.45 15.13
N PHE A 778 3.53 -2.76 15.41
CA PHE A 778 4.85 -3.39 15.47
C PHE A 778 4.90 -4.58 16.45
N SER A 779 4.09 -4.54 17.52
CA SER A 779 3.99 -5.62 18.50
C SER A 779 3.37 -6.92 17.95
N ASN A 780 2.63 -6.86 16.85
CA ASN A 780 2.07 -8.03 16.16
C ASN A 780 2.87 -8.42 14.91
N LYS A 781 4.09 -7.90 14.75
CA LYS A 781 4.95 -8.18 13.60
C LYS A 781 6.21 -8.89 14.03
N THR A 782 6.67 -9.84 13.22
CA THR A 782 8.02 -10.42 13.30
C THR A 782 8.61 -10.50 11.89
N ILE A 783 9.88 -10.84 11.77
CA ILE A 783 10.47 -11.15 10.46
C ILE A 783 10.56 -12.67 10.34
N GLU A 784 10.12 -13.20 9.22
CA GLU A 784 10.12 -14.64 8.97
C GLU A 784 10.39 -14.92 7.48
N SER A 785 10.89 -16.12 7.17
CA SER A 785 11.06 -16.55 5.79
C SER A 785 9.71 -16.58 5.07
N ARG A 786 9.69 -16.15 3.82
CA ARG A 786 8.49 -16.06 2.99
C ARG A 786 7.78 -17.39 2.84
N SER A 787 8.53 -18.48 2.72
CA SER A 787 7.98 -19.84 2.66
C SER A 787 7.20 -20.19 3.93
N VAL A 788 7.76 -19.92 5.11
CA VAL A 788 7.13 -20.17 6.41
C VAL A 788 5.93 -19.27 6.65
N ASN A 789 6.01 -17.99 6.24
CA ASN A 789 4.87 -17.08 6.29
C ASN A 789 3.69 -17.61 5.47
N ILE A 790 3.94 -18.00 4.21
CA ILE A 790 2.91 -18.58 3.33
C ILE A 790 2.33 -19.86 3.95
N GLU A 791 3.19 -20.72 4.53
CA GLU A 791 2.80 -21.98 5.15
C GLU A 791 1.96 -21.77 6.44
N LYS A 792 2.26 -20.75 7.24
CA LYS A 792 1.51 -20.38 8.44
C LYS A 792 0.09 -19.92 8.13
N GLY A 793 -0.09 -19.18 7.04
CA GLY A 793 -1.41 -18.74 6.58
C GLY A 793 -2.21 -17.99 7.65
N ASN A 794 -3.35 -18.55 8.06
CA ASN A 794 -4.29 -17.95 9.04
C ASN A 794 -4.15 -18.53 10.47
N GLU A 795 -3.06 -19.23 10.77
CA GLU A 795 -2.77 -19.68 12.14
C GLU A 795 -2.00 -18.65 12.96
N THR A 796 -2.12 -18.71 14.30
CA THR A 796 -1.24 -17.92 15.18
C THR A 796 0.16 -18.51 15.18
N ALA A 797 1.16 -17.73 15.59
CA ALA A 797 2.53 -18.22 15.71
C ALA A 797 2.63 -19.46 16.62
N SER A 798 1.95 -19.44 17.77
CA SER A 798 1.91 -20.54 18.73
C SER A 798 1.30 -21.81 18.11
N ASP A 799 0.14 -21.67 17.47
CA ASP A 799 -0.57 -22.79 16.83
C ASP A 799 0.24 -23.37 15.66
N TYR A 800 0.82 -22.51 14.81
CA TYR A 800 1.65 -22.94 13.69
C TYR A 800 2.88 -23.73 14.14
N VAL A 801 3.60 -23.24 15.15
CA VAL A 801 4.78 -23.95 15.68
C VAL A 801 4.37 -25.28 16.30
N HIS A 802 3.26 -25.33 17.04
CA HIS A 802 2.73 -26.59 17.59
C HIS A 802 2.40 -27.60 16.49
N ILE A 803 1.66 -27.17 15.46
CA ILE A 803 1.29 -28.01 14.31
C ILE A 803 2.53 -28.54 13.57
N LYS A 804 3.59 -27.72 13.43
CA LYS A 804 4.78 -28.09 12.64
C LYS A 804 5.84 -28.85 13.41
N GLN A 805 5.99 -28.59 14.70
CA GLN A 805 7.13 -29.07 15.50
C GLN A 805 6.70 -29.87 16.75
N GLY A 806 5.41 -30.06 16.98
CA GLY A 806 4.87 -30.79 18.14
C GLY A 806 5.10 -30.08 19.48
N ASP A 807 4.84 -30.79 20.58
CA ASP A 807 4.91 -30.21 21.94
C ASP A 807 6.34 -29.78 22.32
N ASN A 808 7.35 -30.60 22.01
CA ASN A 808 8.76 -30.27 22.25
C ASN A 808 9.20 -29.03 21.43
N GLY A 809 8.70 -28.89 20.20
CA GLY A 809 8.97 -27.72 19.37
C GLY A 809 8.32 -26.44 19.91
N LEU A 810 7.08 -26.56 20.39
CA LEU A 810 6.35 -25.48 21.04
C LEU A 810 7.06 -25.04 22.34
N GLU A 811 7.49 -25.97 23.18
CA GLU A 811 8.22 -25.68 24.42
C GLU A 811 9.51 -24.91 24.12
N LYS A 812 10.30 -25.39 23.15
CA LYS A 812 11.50 -24.67 22.69
C LYS A 812 11.14 -23.26 22.23
N TYR A 813 10.11 -23.09 21.41
CA TYR A 813 9.64 -21.78 20.96
C TYR A 813 9.24 -20.85 22.11
N LEU A 814 8.49 -21.35 23.09
CA LEU A 814 8.08 -20.60 24.28
C LEU A 814 9.28 -20.13 25.10
N ASN A 815 10.32 -20.96 25.22
CA ASN A 815 11.58 -20.59 25.83
C ASN A 815 12.29 -19.49 25.03
N ARG A 816 12.35 -19.63 23.69
CA ARG A 816 12.98 -18.60 22.82
C ARG A 816 12.36 -17.22 22.98
N ILE A 817 11.03 -17.15 22.97
CA ILE A 817 10.32 -15.87 23.14
C ILE A 817 10.41 -15.37 24.59
N GLY A 818 10.54 -16.27 25.57
CA GLY A 818 10.82 -15.96 26.97
C GLY A 818 12.15 -15.24 27.14
N ASP A 819 13.22 -15.77 26.54
CA ASP A 819 14.56 -15.16 26.57
C ASP A 819 14.56 -13.74 25.99
N LEU A 820 13.85 -13.53 24.87
CA LEU A 820 13.73 -12.23 24.23
C LEU A 820 12.96 -11.22 25.08
N PHE A 821 11.96 -11.69 25.83
CA PHE A 821 11.21 -10.84 26.75
C PHE A 821 12.03 -10.47 27.98
N ASN A 822 12.70 -11.44 28.60
CA ASN A 822 13.53 -11.24 29.79
C ASN A 822 14.75 -10.34 29.50
N SER A 823 15.30 -10.40 28.28
CA SER A 823 16.38 -9.51 27.83
C SER A 823 15.89 -8.12 27.38
N GLY A 824 14.59 -7.83 27.48
CA GLY A 824 14.00 -6.54 27.10
C GLY A 824 13.99 -6.24 25.60
N LYS A 825 14.27 -7.23 24.74
CA LYS A 825 14.32 -7.07 23.27
C LYS A 825 12.93 -7.03 22.64
N ILE A 826 11.94 -7.66 23.25
CA ILE A 826 10.52 -7.55 22.85
C ILE A 826 9.66 -7.02 23.99
N SER A 827 8.58 -6.31 23.65
CA SER A 827 7.65 -5.79 24.66
C SER A 827 6.75 -6.89 25.24
N LYS A 828 6.22 -6.66 26.44
CA LYS A 828 5.23 -7.54 27.10
C LYS A 828 4.04 -7.84 26.17
N THR A 829 3.58 -6.83 25.43
CA THR A 829 2.49 -6.98 24.45
C THR A 829 2.85 -7.94 23.32
N LYS A 830 4.08 -7.85 22.76
CA LYS A 830 4.54 -8.74 21.69
C LYS A 830 4.72 -10.18 22.21
N TYR A 831 5.30 -10.33 23.41
CA TYR A 831 5.45 -11.63 24.08
C TYR A 831 4.10 -12.34 24.27
N ASN A 832 3.09 -11.64 24.80
CA ASN A 832 1.76 -12.20 24.96
C ASN A 832 1.13 -12.63 23.63
N LYS A 833 1.32 -11.86 22.55
CA LYS A 833 0.81 -12.20 21.20
C LYS A 833 1.50 -13.40 20.59
N LEU A 834 2.80 -13.57 20.83
CA LEU A 834 3.57 -14.74 20.38
C LEU A 834 3.06 -16.04 21.05
N LYS A 835 2.63 -15.96 22.32
CA LYS A 835 2.09 -17.11 23.08
C LYS A 835 0.63 -17.44 22.75
N MET A 836 -0.12 -16.45 22.28
CA MET A 836 -1.58 -16.54 22.13
C MET A 836 -1.99 -17.64 21.15
N LYS A 837 -2.83 -18.56 21.61
CA LYS A 837 -3.46 -19.57 20.75
C LYS A 837 -4.66 -18.97 20.03
N GLY A 838 -5.07 -19.60 18.95
CA GLY A 838 -6.18 -19.15 18.13
C GLY A 838 -7.51 -19.09 18.87
N ALA A 839 -7.70 -19.94 19.89
CA ALA A 839 -8.87 -19.95 20.76
C ALA A 839 -8.92 -18.76 21.74
N ASP A 840 -7.75 -18.19 22.07
CA ASP A 840 -7.61 -17.13 23.07
C ASP A 840 -7.65 -15.71 22.45
N ILE A 841 -7.85 -15.63 21.13
CA ILE A 841 -7.94 -14.35 20.43
C ILE A 841 -9.21 -13.64 20.92
N PRO A 842 -9.09 -12.46 21.56
CA PRO A 842 -10.25 -11.72 22.01
C PRO A 842 -11.13 -11.34 20.83
N SER A 843 -12.43 -11.57 20.93
CA SER A 843 -13.41 -11.17 19.92
C SER A 843 -13.63 -9.66 19.84
N ASP A 844 -12.95 -8.86 20.66
CA ASP A 844 -13.25 -7.45 20.90
C ASP A 844 -12.24 -6.47 20.23
N PHE A 845 -12.76 -5.74 19.24
CA PHE A 845 -12.10 -4.88 18.24
C PHE A 845 -11.66 -3.48 18.73
N ILE A 846 -11.43 -3.30 20.04
CA ILE A 846 -11.58 -2.01 20.75
C ILE A 846 -10.58 -0.91 20.32
N ALA A 847 -9.30 -1.25 20.08
CA ALA A 847 -8.25 -0.24 19.96
C ALA A 847 -8.28 0.59 18.65
N ARG A 848 -8.99 0.11 17.62
CA ARG A 848 -9.02 0.72 16.28
C ARG A 848 -10.28 1.55 16.05
N ASP A 849 -11.43 1.09 16.56
CA ASP A 849 -12.71 1.83 16.61
C ASP A 849 -12.55 3.22 17.24
N LEU A 850 -11.65 3.37 18.23
CA LEU A 850 -11.40 4.63 18.94
C LEU A 850 -10.87 5.76 18.04
N ARG A 851 -10.02 5.49 17.04
CA ARG A 851 -9.49 6.56 16.16
C ARG A 851 -10.50 7.01 15.12
N ASP A 852 -11.32 6.08 14.65
CA ASP A 852 -12.32 6.34 13.63
C ASP A 852 -13.55 7.05 14.20
N THR A 853 -13.96 6.70 15.42
CA THR A 853 -14.97 7.42 16.21
C THR A 853 -14.55 8.88 16.48
N GLN A 854 -13.26 9.19 16.68
CA GLN A 854 -12.79 10.58 16.80
C GLN A 854 -13.10 11.42 15.55
N TYR A 855 -12.87 10.88 14.35
CA TYR A 855 -13.13 11.60 13.11
C TYR A 855 -14.63 11.77 12.85
N ILE A 856 -15.42 10.72 13.10
CA ILE A 856 -16.90 10.77 13.03
C ILE A 856 -17.40 11.86 13.97
N ALA A 857 -16.98 11.84 15.23
CA ALA A 857 -17.50 12.73 16.25
C ALA A 857 -17.08 14.21 16.02
N LYS A 858 -15.87 14.46 15.49
CA LYS A 858 -15.46 15.82 15.05
C LYS A 858 -16.34 16.34 13.90
N LYS A 859 -16.67 15.50 12.92
CA LYS A 859 -17.55 15.88 11.81
C LYS A 859 -19.00 16.02 12.23
N ALA A 860 -19.47 15.14 13.11
CA ALA A 860 -20.79 15.22 13.74
C ALA A 860 -20.96 16.56 14.46
N LYS A 861 -19.98 16.97 15.29
CA LYS A 861 -20.00 18.27 15.97
C LYS A 861 -20.26 19.42 15.00
N ASN A 862 -19.48 19.52 13.93
CA ASN A 862 -19.63 20.60 12.94
C ASN A 862 -21.02 20.63 12.30
N ILE A 863 -21.63 19.46 12.06
CA ILE A 863 -22.98 19.35 11.48
C ILE A 863 -24.04 19.75 12.51
N LEU A 864 -23.93 19.26 13.74
CA LEU A 864 -24.89 19.52 14.82
C LEU A 864 -24.89 20.98 15.27
N GLU A 865 -23.75 21.67 15.15
CA GLU A 865 -23.63 23.12 15.38
C GLU A 865 -24.47 23.96 14.39
N GLU A 866 -24.95 23.41 13.27
CA GLU A 866 -25.92 24.10 12.41
C GLU A 866 -27.33 24.12 13.01
N LEU A 867 -27.61 23.21 13.96
CA LEU A 867 -28.92 23.04 14.57
C LEU A 867 -29.04 23.76 15.92
N VAL A 868 -27.99 23.71 16.75
CA VAL A 868 -27.94 24.32 18.09
C VAL A 868 -26.76 25.28 18.22
N LYS A 869 -26.86 26.26 19.12
CA LYS A 869 -25.80 27.26 19.35
C LYS A 869 -24.51 26.59 19.83
N GLU A 870 -24.62 25.58 20.67
CA GLU A 870 -23.49 24.92 21.30
C GLU A 870 -23.66 23.40 21.33
N VAL A 871 -22.61 22.69 20.90
CA VAL A 871 -22.51 21.23 20.99
C VAL A 871 -21.40 20.89 21.99
N VAL A 872 -21.78 20.26 23.11
CA VAL A 872 -20.84 19.85 24.15
C VAL A 872 -20.26 18.49 23.81
N SER A 873 -18.95 18.38 23.98
CA SER A 873 -18.23 17.12 23.78
C SER A 873 -17.71 16.56 25.10
N THR A 874 -17.98 15.29 25.36
CA THR A 874 -17.41 14.52 26.49
C THR A 874 -16.44 13.44 26.00
N THR A 875 -15.82 12.68 26.91
CA THR A 875 -14.94 11.53 26.61
C THR A 875 -15.49 10.25 27.23
N GLY A 876 -15.14 9.09 26.64
CA GLY A 876 -15.58 7.79 27.14
C GLY A 876 -15.19 7.51 28.59
N SER A 877 -13.99 7.96 29.00
CA SER A 877 -13.55 7.85 30.39
C SER A 877 -14.42 8.65 31.38
N ILE A 878 -14.96 9.80 30.94
CA ILE A 878 -15.87 10.62 31.76
C ILE A 878 -17.22 9.90 31.87
N THR A 879 -17.75 9.42 30.74
CA THR A 879 -19.04 8.71 30.73
C THR A 879 -18.95 7.38 31.47
N ASP A 880 -17.82 6.67 31.42
CA ASP A 880 -17.55 5.47 32.23
C ASP A 880 -17.61 5.78 33.73
N ARG A 881 -16.93 6.84 34.17
CA ARG A 881 -16.96 7.25 35.58
C ARG A 881 -18.37 7.61 36.05
N LEU A 882 -19.11 8.37 35.24
CA LEU A 882 -20.48 8.77 35.56
C LEU A 882 -21.42 7.55 35.58
N ARG A 883 -21.27 6.60 34.64
CA ARG A 883 -22.04 5.34 34.63
C ARG A 883 -21.79 4.50 35.89
N GLU A 884 -20.55 4.43 36.36
CA GLU A 884 -20.20 3.72 37.59
C GLU A 884 -20.80 4.40 38.83
N ASP A 885 -20.66 5.73 38.93
CA ASP A 885 -21.17 6.49 40.08
C ASP A 885 -22.69 6.55 40.13
N TRP A 886 -23.36 6.56 38.97
CA TRP A 886 -24.82 6.47 38.86
C TRP A 886 -25.34 5.03 38.80
N GLN A 887 -24.45 4.04 38.90
CA GLN A 887 -24.74 2.61 38.91
C GLN A 887 -25.61 2.12 37.73
N LEU A 888 -25.45 2.73 36.56
CA LEU A 888 -26.21 2.36 35.35
C LEU A 888 -25.73 1.04 34.74
N ILE A 889 -24.48 0.65 35.00
CA ILE A 889 -23.86 -0.58 34.47
C ILE A 889 -24.65 -1.82 34.91
N ASP A 890 -25.12 -1.82 36.16
CA ASP A 890 -25.83 -2.95 36.77
C ASP A 890 -27.21 -3.17 36.11
N ILE A 891 -27.87 -2.10 35.67
CA ILE A 891 -29.20 -2.15 35.03
C ILE A 891 -29.17 -3.07 33.79
N MET A 892 -28.10 -3.02 33.01
CA MET A 892 -27.95 -3.87 31.82
C MET A 892 -27.89 -5.35 32.18
N GLN A 893 -27.23 -5.68 33.30
CA GLN A 893 -27.16 -7.05 33.81
C GLN A 893 -28.52 -7.49 34.37
N GLU A 894 -29.20 -6.62 35.12
CA GLU A 894 -30.54 -6.88 35.65
C GLU A 894 -31.57 -7.17 34.54
N LEU A 895 -31.57 -6.36 33.47
CA LEU A 895 -32.48 -6.51 32.33
C LEU A 895 -32.28 -7.84 31.56
N ASN A 896 -31.10 -8.45 31.69
CA ASN A 896 -30.77 -9.69 31.01
C ASN A 896 -30.77 -10.89 31.97
N TRP A 897 -30.92 -10.67 33.29
CA TRP A 897 -30.76 -11.72 34.30
C TRP A 897 -31.63 -12.94 34.02
N ASP A 898 -32.96 -12.76 33.95
CA ASP A 898 -33.92 -13.85 33.76
C ASP A 898 -33.67 -14.65 32.47
N LYS A 899 -33.19 -13.98 31.42
CA LYS A 899 -32.87 -14.62 30.14
C LYS A 899 -31.67 -15.56 30.29
N TYR A 900 -30.59 -15.09 30.91
CA TYR A 900 -29.37 -15.87 31.05
C TYR A 900 -29.49 -16.95 32.13
N ASP A 901 -30.27 -16.70 33.18
CA ASP A 901 -30.57 -17.66 34.24
C ASP A 901 -31.35 -18.87 33.70
N LYS A 902 -32.40 -18.63 32.89
CA LYS A 902 -33.14 -19.68 32.17
C LYS A 902 -32.27 -20.50 31.22
N LEU A 903 -31.18 -19.94 30.73
CA LEU A 903 -30.22 -20.61 29.84
C LEU A 903 -29.10 -21.34 30.61
N GLY A 904 -29.12 -21.32 31.95
CA GLY A 904 -28.07 -21.92 32.78
C GLY A 904 -26.71 -21.21 32.69
N LEU A 905 -26.71 -19.94 32.27
CA LEU A 905 -25.50 -19.12 32.06
C LEU A 905 -25.21 -18.17 33.24
N THR A 906 -25.75 -18.47 34.42
CA THR A 906 -25.49 -17.76 35.69
C THR A 906 -24.62 -18.61 36.61
N GLU A 907 -23.88 -17.95 37.50
CA GLU A 907 -23.07 -18.59 38.53
C GLU A 907 -23.11 -17.80 39.84
N THR A 908 -22.81 -18.46 40.94
CA THR A 908 -22.62 -17.81 42.25
C THR A 908 -21.14 -17.90 42.60
N ILE A 909 -20.50 -16.73 42.72
CA ILE A 909 -19.10 -16.63 43.15
C ILE A 909 -19.06 -16.08 44.57
N GLU A 910 -18.18 -16.65 45.39
CA GLU A 910 -17.93 -16.15 46.75
C GLU A 910 -16.80 -15.11 46.68
N ASN A 911 -17.06 -13.90 47.16
CA ASN A 911 -16.04 -12.86 47.17
C ASN A 911 -15.03 -13.10 48.32
N ARG A 912 -13.94 -12.31 48.37
CA ARG A 912 -12.89 -12.41 49.40
C ARG A 912 -13.38 -12.17 50.84
N GLU A 913 -14.62 -11.74 51.02
CA GLU A 913 -15.27 -11.45 52.31
C GLU A 913 -16.37 -12.47 52.64
N GLY A 914 -16.51 -13.57 51.87
CA GLY A 914 -17.52 -14.61 52.11
C GLY A 914 -18.93 -14.31 51.57
N HIS A 915 -19.11 -13.20 50.85
CA HIS A 915 -20.40 -12.85 50.27
C HIS A 915 -20.65 -13.61 48.95
N LYS A 916 -21.81 -14.26 48.85
CA LYS A 916 -22.29 -14.93 47.63
C LYS A 916 -22.83 -13.91 46.63
N ILE A 917 -22.08 -13.66 45.56
CA ILE A 917 -22.45 -12.75 44.46
C ILE A 917 -22.93 -13.57 43.27
N LYS A 918 -24.18 -13.34 42.84
CA LYS A 918 -24.73 -13.93 41.62
C LYS A 918 -24.25 -13.15 40.39
N ARG A 919 -23.71 -13.82 39.38
CA ARG A 919 -23.13 -13.23 38.16
C ARG A 919 -23.57 -13.98 36.90
N ILE A 920 -23.69 -13.27 35.77
CA ILE A 920 -23.83 -13.88 34.44
C ILE A 920 -22.41 -14.22 33.91
N LYS A 921 -22.20 -15.47 33.48
CA LYS A 921 -20.92 -15.94 32.92
C LYS A 921 -20.54 -15.12 31.68
N ASP A 922 -19.28 -14.71 31.60
CA ASP A 922 -18.70 -13.90 30.49
C ASP A 922 -19.49 -12.63 30.13
N TRP A 923 -20.22 -12.06 31.10
CA TRP A 923 -21.05 -10.89 30.88
C TRP A 923 -20.25 -9.61 30.61
N THR A 924 -20.66 -8.91 29.56
CA THR A 924 -20.30 -7.51 29.32
C THR A 924 -21.55 -6.74 28.89
N LYS A 925 -21.58 -5.42 29.10
CA LYS A 925 -22.69 -4.58 28.61
C LYS A 925 -22.87 -4.66 27.08
N ARG A 926 -21.83 -5.07 26.33
CA ARG A 926 -21.81 -5.13 24.87
C ARG A 926 -22.61 -6.28 24.29
N ASN A 927 -22.93 -7.29 25.10
CA ASN A 927 -23.78 -8.42 24.71
C ASN A 927 -25.21 -7.99 24.30
N ASP A 928 -25.60 -6.75 24.60
CA ASP A 928 -26.91 -6.17 24.31
C ASP A 928 -26.78 -4.77 23.70
N HIS A 929 -27.30 -4.55 22.48
CA HIS A 929 -27.20 -3.25 21.80
C HIS A 929 -27.82 -2.07 22.55
N ARG A 930 -28.71 -2.30 23.53
CA ARG A 930 -29.30 -1.24 24.37
C ARG A 930 -28.25 -0.46 25.18
N HIS A 931 -27.03 -1.00 25.36
CA HIS A 931 -25.96 -0.25 26.01
C HIS A 931 -25.62 1.08 25.32
N HIS A 932 -25.79 1.19 23.99
CA HIS A 932 -25.61 2.47 23.29
C HIS A 932 -26.62 3.54 23.74
N ALA A 933 -27.87 3.14 24.05
CA ALA A 933 -28.87 4.07 24.59
C ALA A 933 -28.55 4.47 26.03
N MET A 934 -28.03 3.55 26.85
CA MET A 934 -27.52 3.86 28.19
C MET A 934 -26.33 4.83 28.14
N ASP A 935 -25.42 4.60 27.19
CA ASP A 935 -24.25 5.45 26.98
C ASP A 935 -24.71 6.85 26.52
N ALA A 936 -25.65 6.95 25.57
CA ALA A 936 -26.28 8.20 25.16
C ALA A 936 -27.03 8.91 26.29
N LEU A 937 -27.71 8.17 27.18
CA LEU A 937 -28.38 8.71 28.36
C LEU A 937 -27.37 9.34 29.33
N THR A 938 -26.24 8.67 29.54
CA THR A 938 -25.15 9.20 30.36
C THR A 938 -24.57 10.47 29.75
N ILE A 939 -24.35 10.48 28.43
CA ILE A 939 -23.88 11.64 27.68
C ILE A 939 -24.86 12.81 27.81
N ALA A 940 -26.17 12.55 27.72
CA ALA A 940 -27.21 13.57 27.84
C ALA A 940 -27.16 14.29 29.20
N PHE A 941 -26.85 13.59 30.28
CA PHE A 941 -26.71 14.19 31.63
C PHE A 941 -25.29 14.62 32.02
N THR A 942 -24.32 14.50 31.11
CA THR A 942 -22.93 14.94 31.38
C THR A 942 -22.79 16.45 31.29
N LYS A 943 -22.45 17.12 32.39
CA LYS A 943 -22.30 18.58 32.46
C LYS A 943 -20.87 19.05 32.20
N ARG A 944 -20.72 20.32 31.83
CA ARG A 944 -19.39 20.98 31.72
C ARG A 944 -18.61 20.94 33.02
N SER A 945 -19.29 21.05 34.17
CA SER A 945 -18.69 20.94 35.49
C SER A 945 -18.06 19.56 35.71
N HIS A 946 -18.76 18.48 35.33
CA HIS A 946 -18.23 17.11 35.39
C HIS A 946 -16.96 16.98 34.54
N ILE A 947 -16.98 17.51 33.32
CA ILE A 947 -15.85 17.48 32.38
C ILE A 947 -14.65 18.29 32.92
N GLN A 948 -14.91 19.47 33.47
CA GLN A 948 -13.88 20.36 34.01
C GLN A 948 -13.23 19.76 35.27
N TYR A 949 -14.02 19.15 36.16
CA TYR A 949 -13.50 18.47 37.34
C TYR A 949 -12.58 17.33 36.93
N LEU A 950 -13.07 16.38 36.13
CA LEU A 950 -12.32 15.17 35.76
C LEU A 950 -11.06 15.45 34.93
N ASN A 951 -11.06 16.47 34.06
CA ASN A 951 -9.87 16.83 33.28
C ASN A 951 -8.76 17.48 34.12
N ASN A 952 -9.10 18.08 35.26
CA ASN A 952 -8.14 18.78 36.10
C ASN A 952 -7.71 17.96 37.33
N LEU A 953 -8.31 16.79 37.58
CA LEU A 953 -7.88 15.86 38.64
C LEU A 953 -6.42 15.39 38.50
N ASN A 954 -5.91 15.26 37.27
CA ASN A 954 -4.55 14.78 36.99
C ASN A 954 -3.51 15.93 36.94
N ALA A 955 -3.95 17.18 36.85
CA ALA A 955 -3.08 18.36 36.87
C ALA A 955 -2.86 18.80 38.33
N LYS A 956 -2.14 17.98 39.10
CA LYS A 956 -1.95 18.07 40.56
C LYS A 956 -1.19 19.32 41.08
N SER A 957 -0.91 20.34 40.27
CA SER A 957 0.01 21.42 40.70
C SER A 957 -0.63 22.60 41.41
N ASP A 958 -1.95 22.83 41.32
CA ASP A 958 -2.58 23.90 42.11
C ASP A 958 -4.03 23.53 42.45
N LYS A 959 -4.34 23.50 43.74
CA LYS A 959 -5.73 23.48 44.24
C LYS A 959 -6.38 24.84 43.95
N ALA A 960 -6.64 25.14 42.69
CA ALA A 960 -7.39 26.32 42.29
C ALA A 960 -8.82 26.24 42.85
N GLY A 961 -9.30 27.33 43.48
CA GLY A 961 -10.60 27.38 44.15
C GLY A 961 -11.81 27.00 43.29
N SER A 962 -11.70 27.05 41.95
CA SER A 962 -12.76 26.65 41.02
C SER A 962 -13.03 25.15 40.99
N ILE A 963 -12.04 24.29 41.22
CA ILE A 963 -12.21 22.82 41.24
C ILE A 963 -12.88 22.37 42.54
N TYR A 964 -12.50 22.99 43.66
CA TYR A 964 -13.12 22.72 44.97
C TYR A 964 -14.61 23.09 44.98
N GLY A 965 -14.99 24.23 44.38
CA GLY A 965 -16.38 24.63 44.23
C GLY A 965 -17.23 23.65 43.38
N ILE A 966 -16.62 23.03 42.36
CA ILE A 966 -17.29 21.99 41.57
C ILE A 966 -17.47 20.71 42.39
N GLU A 967 -16.47 20.31 43.18
CA GLU A 967 -16.53 19.10 44.02
C GLU A 967 -17.70 19.15 45.00
N VAL A 968 -17.81 20.24 45.76
CA VAL A 968 -18.89 20.43 46.75
C VAL A 968 -20.27 20.43 46.09
N LYS A 969 -20.37 21.03 44.89
CA LYS A 969 -21.63 21.15 44.17
C LYS A 969 -22.07 19.82 43.56
N GLU A 970 -21.19 19.13 42.86
CA GLU A 970 -21.54 18.00 41.98
C GLU A 970 -21.26 16.61 42.60
N LEU A 971 -20.49 16.50 43.67
CA LEU A 971 -20.12 15.22 44.30
C LEU A 971 -20.61 15.08 45.74
N TYR A 972 -20.70 13.84 46.22
CA TYR A 972 -20.97 13.46 47.60
C TYR A 972 -20.14 12.23 47.98
N ARG A 973 -19.98 11.95 49.28
CA ARG A 973 -19.32 10.71 49.76
C ARG A 973 -20.37 9.66 50.04
N ASP A 974 -20.16 8.45 49.55
CA ASP A 974 -20.99 7.29 49.89
C ASP A 974 -20.66 6.75 51.29
N GLU A 975 -21.43 5.75 51.74
CA GLU A 975 -21.27 5.10 53.05
C GLU A 975 -19.88 4.46 53.25
N LYS A 976 -19.14 4.20 52.16
CA LYS A 976 -17.78 3.64 52.18
C LYS A 976 -16.71 4.73 52.05
N GLY A 977 -17.09 6.01 52.15
CA GLY A 977 -16.21 7.16 52.04
C GLY A 977 -15.74 7.48 50.61
N LYS A 978 -16.23 6.76 49.59
CA LYS A 978 -15.86 6.97 48.17
C LYS A 978 -16.62 8.18 47.62
N LEU A 979 -15.89 9.07 46.95
CA LEU A 979 -16.46 10.27 46.33
C LEU A 979 -17.17 9.90 45.02
N ARG A 980 -18.45 10.27 44.89
CA ARG A 980 -19.31 9.94 43.73
C ARG A 980 -20.05 11.16 43.21
N PHE A 981 -20.31 11.19 41.91
CA PHE A 981 -21.16 12.22 41.31
C PHE A 981 -22.63 12.09 41.72
N LYS A 982 -23.26 13.22 42.06
CA LYS A 982 -24.70 13.29 42.32
C LYS A 982 -25.47 12.91 41.05
N PRO A 983 -26.42 11.95 41.11
CA PRO A 983 -27.26 11.62 39.96
C PRO A 983 -28.23 12.77 39.60
N PRO A 984 -28.78 12.81 38.36
CA PRO A 984 -29.67 13.89 37.89
C PRO A 984 -31.01 14.01 38.65
N MET A 985 -31.39 12.92 39.32
CA MET A 985 -32.52 12.78 40.25
C MET A 985 -32.06 11.82 41.37
N THR A 986 -32.92 11.46 42.34
CA THR A 986 -32.52 10.49 43.38
C THR A 986 -32.05 9.20 42.72
N LEU A 987 -31.05 8.53 43.31
CA LEU A 987 -30.41 7.36 42.68
C LEU A 987 -31.42 6.26 42.32
N ASN A 988 -32.37 6.00 43.21
CA ASN A 988 -33.42 5.00 43.00
C ASN A 988 -34.38 5.40 41.87
N ASP A 989 -34.85 6.65 41.84
CA ASP A 989 -35.71 7.16 40.76
C ASP A 989 -34.97 7.08 39.42
N PHE A 990 -33.69 7.47 39.40
CA PHE A 990 -32.90 7.49 38.18
C PHE A 990 -32.71 6.08 37.60
N ARG A 991 -32.38 5.11 38.45
CA ARG A 991 -32.24 3.71 38.04
C ARG A 991 -33.58 3.14 37.55
N ALA A 992 -34.67 3.40 38.26
CA ALA A 992 -36.00 2.92 37.88
C ALA A 992 -36.45 3.47 36.52
N GLU A 993 -36.32 4.77 36.30
CA GLU A 993 -36.66 5.40 35.02
C GLU A 993 -35.73 4.95 33.88
N ALA A 994 -34.42 4.88 34.12
CA ALA A 994 -33.47 4.37 33.13
C ALA A 994 -33.80 2.93 32.72
N LYS A 995 -34.09 2.05 33.67
CA LYS A 995 -34.49 0.66 33.43
C LYS A 995 -35.77 0.58 32.61
N LYS A 996 -36.81 1.30 33.02
CA LYS A 996 -38.10 1.38 32.31
C LYS A 996 -37.93 1.82 30.85
N HIS A 997 -37.12 2.84 30.59
CA HIS A 997 -36.87 3.30 29.22
C HIS A 997 -36.04 2.30 28.40
N LEU A 998 -35.02 1.68 28.99
CA LEU A 998 -34.18 0.68 28.32
C LEU A 998 -34.95 -0.59 27.98
N GLU A 999 -35.81 -1.05 28.88
CA GLU A 999 -36.68 -2.22 28.66
C GLU A 999 -37.63 -1.99 27.48
N ASN A 1000 -38.21 -0.79 27.37
CA ASN A 1000 -39.14 -0.41 26.30
C ASN A 1000 -38.46 0.07 25.00
N THR A 1001 -37.13 -0.02 24.90
CA THR A 1001 -36.38 0.44 23.72
C THR A 1001 -36.34 -0.62 22.62
N LEU A 1002 -36.90 -0.30 21.45
CA LEU A 1002 -36.76 -1.11 20.23
C LEU A 1002 -35.47 -0.77 19.48
N ILE A 1003 -34.67 -1.78 19.13
CA ILE A 1003 -33.44 -1.60 18.36
C ILE A 1003 -33.77 -1.48 16.87
N SER A 1004 -33.52 -0.31 16.29
CA SER A 1004 -33.76 -0.06 14.87
C SER A 1004 -32.57 -0.52 14.03
N ILE A 1005 -32.75 -1.50 13.15
CA ILE A 1005 -31.69 -2.01 12.26
C ILE A 1005 -31.92 -1.52 10.83
N LYS A 1006 -30.89 -0.94 10.21
CA LYS A 1006 -30.95 -0.56 8.79
C LYS A 1006 -30.96 -1.81 7.88
N ALA A 1007 -31.99 -1.95 7.05
CA ALA A 1007 -32.14 -3.07 6.11
C ALA A 1007 -31.00 -3.19 5.08
N LYS A 1008 -30.55 -4.41 4.78
CA LYS A 1008 -29.47 -4.75 3.81
C LYS A 1008 -30.03 -5.13 2.42
N ASN A 1009 -30.93 -4.35 1.81
CA ASN A 1009 -31.81 -4.90 0.76
C ASN A 1009 -31.57 -4.39 -0.68
N LYS A 1010 -30.33 -4.15 -1.13
CA LYS A 1010 -30.11 -3.78 -2.56
C LYS A 1010 -29.10 -4.69 -3.25
N VAL A 1011 -29.62 -5.74 -3.90
CA VAL A 1011 -28.88 -6.62 -4.82
C VAL A 1011 -28.47 -5.86 -6.09
N SER A 1012 -29.36 -4.98 -6.59
CA SER A 1012 -29.11 -4.12 -7.74
C SER A 1012 -29.56 -2.68 -7.49
N THR A 1013 -28.99 -1.73 -8.25
CA THR A 1013 -29.43 -0.33 -8.29
C THR A 1013 -29.70 0.09 -9.72
N ILE A 1014 -30.75 0.88 -9.95
CA ILE A 1014 -30.98 1.56 -11.22
C ILE A 1014 -29.88 2.60 -11.41
N ASN A 1015 -29.14 2.50 -12.51
CA ASN A 1015 -28.10 3.44 -12.90
C ASN A 1015 -28.35 3.93 -14.33
N ILE A 1016 -27.91 5.15 -14.63
CA ILE A 1016 -27.92 5.69 -15.99
C ILE A 1016 -26.53 5.46 -16.57
N ASN A 1017 -26.44 4.57 -17.54
CA ASN A 1017 -25.22 4.38 -18.31
C ASN A 1017 -25.20 5.37 -19.46
N THR A 1018 -24.12 6.14 -19.52
CA THR A 1018 -23.88 7.16 -20.52
C THR A 1018 -22.79 6.68 -21.46
N THR A 1019 -23.10 6.51 -22.75
CA THR A 1019 -22.14 6.13 -23.79
C THR A 1019 -22.09 7.22 -24.86
N GLU A 1020 -20.90 7.74 -25.15
CA GLU A 1020 -20.66 8.64 -26.28
C GLU A 1020 -20.83 7.90 -27.61
N LYS A 1021 -21.48 8.55 -28.57
CA LYS A 1021 -21.65 8.12 -29.97
C LYS A 1021 -21.18 9.26 -30.87
N LYS A 1022 -20.92 8.96 -32.14
CA LYS A 1022 -20.49 9.94 -33.17
C LYS A 1022 -21.37 11.22 -33.19
N ASN A 1023 -22.68 11.08 -32.91
CA ASN A 1023 -23.66 12.18 -32.92
C ASN A 1023 -24.29 12.47 -31.54
N GLY A 1024 -23.53 12.32 -30.45
CA GLY A 1024 -23.97 12.75 -29.11
C GLY A 1024 -23.91 11.65 -28.06
N VAL A 1025 -24.85 11.67 -27.12
CA VAL A 1025 -24.77 10.85 -25.90
C VAL A 1025 -25.98 9.95 -25.76
N ASN A 1026 -25.77 8.64 -25.71
CA ASN A 1026 -26.80 7.66 -25.41
C ASN A 1026 -26.86 7.43 -23.88
N LYS A 1027 -28.01 7.71 -23.26
CA LYS A 1027 -28.27 7.50 -21.83
C LYS A 1027 -29.28 6.35 -21.65
N LYS A 1028 -28.84 5.21 -21.12
CA LYS A 1028 -29.72 4.04 -20.85
C LYS A 1028 -29.88 3.81 -19.36
N LYS A 1029 -31.12 3.79 -18.86
CA LYS A 1029 -31.44 3.32 -17.51
C LYS A 1029 -31.33 1.80 -17.47
N GLN A 1030 -30.55 1.25 -16.54
CA GLN A 1030 -30.40 -0.20 -16.37
C GLN A 1030 -30.12 -0.58 -14.92
N LEU A 1031 -30.49 -1.80 -14.54
CA LEU A 1031 -30.12 -2.38 -13.26
C LEU A 1031 -28.63 -2.75 -13.24
N THR A 1032 -27.92 -2.34 -12.20
CA THR A 1032 -26.50 -2.64 -11.99
C THR A 1032 -26.35 -3.44 -10.69
N PRO A 1033 -25.77 -4.66 -10.72
CA PRO A 1033 -25.48 -5.45 -9.53
C PRO A 1033 -24.54 -4.73 -8.57
N ARG A 1034 -24.72 -4.94 -7.25
CA ARG A 1034 -23.94 -4.29 -6.18
C ARG A 1034 -22.82 -5.15 -5.59
N GLY A 1035 -22.65 -6.38 -6.06
CA GLY A 1035 -21.64 -7.34 -5.58
C GLY A 1035 -20.99 -8.13 -6.71
N GLN A 1036 -20.01 -8.96 -6.34
CA GLN A 1036 -19.40 -9.95 -7.23
C GLN A 1036 -20.44 -10.98 -7.68
N LEU A 1037 -20.47 -11.31 -8.98
CA LEU A 1037 -21.45 -12.24 -9.56
C LEU A 1037 -21.02 -13.70 -9.46
N HIS A 1038 -19.71 -13.96 -9.49
CA HIS A 1038 -19.10 -15.28 -9.40
C HIS A 1038 -17.63 -15.14 -8.94
N LEU A 1039 -17.03 -16.21 -8.42
CA LEU A 1039 -15.61 -16.24 -8.07
C LEU A 1039 -14.72 -16.03 -9.31
N GLU A 1040 -13.48 -15.59 -9.10
CA GLU A 1040 -12.54 -15.30 -10.20
C GLU A 1040 -11.93 -16.56 -10.82
N THR A 1041 -11.89 -17.65 -10.06
CA THR A 1041 -11.32 -18.93 -10.50
C THR A 1041 -12.22 -19.57 -11.56
N VAL A 1042 -11.65 -19.82 -12.72
CA VAL A 1042 -12.31 -20.57 -13.80
C VAL A 1042 -11.92 -22.04 -13.68
N TYR A 1043 -12.93 -22.92 -13.66
CA TYR A 1043 -12.76 -24.37 -13.66
C TYR A 1043 -13.06 -24.90 -15.06
N GLY A 1044 -12.25 -25.84 -15.54
CA GLY A 1044 -12.65 -26.69 -16.67
C GLY A 1044 -13.71 -27.69 -16.22
N SER A 1045 -14.54 -28.18 -17.13
CA SER A 1045 -15.47 -29.27 -16.85
C SER A 1045 -15.19 -30.42 -17.81
N ILE A 1046 -15.16 -31.65 -17.29
CA ILE A 1046 -15.07 -32.86 -18.12
C ILE A 1046 -16.14 -33.87 -17.68
N GLN A 1047 -16.60 -34.69 -18.62
CA GLN A 1047 -17.47 -35.83 -18.33
C GLN A 1047 -16.61 -37.04 -18.02
N GLN A 1048 -16.86 -37.70 -16.88
CA GLN A 1048 -16.20 -38.93 -16.47
C GLN A 1048 -17.22 -40.04 -16.27
N TYR A 1049 -16.89 -41.25 -16.71
CA TYR A 1049 -17.71 -42.43 -16.43
C TYR A 1049 -17.58 -42.86 -14.97
N ILE A 1050 -18.69 -42.89 -14.23
CA ILE A 1050 -18.79 -43.58 -12.94
C ILE A 1050 -19.43 -44.93 -13.16
N THR A 1051 -18.99 -45.90 -12.35
CA THR A 1051 -19.62 -47.21 -12.34
C THR A 1051 -20.11 -47.60 -10.96
N LYS A 1052 -21.33 -48.16 -10.88
CA LYS A 1052 -21.96 -48.61 -9.63
C LYS A 1052 -22.52 -50.02 -9.80
N LEU A 1053 -22.46 -50.85 -8.77
CA LEU A 1053 -23.12 -52.16 -8.74
C LEU A 1053 -24.51 -52.04 -8.12
N GLU A 1054 -25.56 -52.35 -8.88
CA GLU A 1054 -26.95 -52.23 -8.44
C GLU A 1054 -27.70 -53.56 -8.55
N LYS A 1055 -28.55 -53.87 -7.56
CA LYS A 1055 -29.32 -55.11 -7.52
C LYS A 1055 -30.51 -55.00 -8.48
N VAL A 1056 -30.66 -55.98 -9.37
CA VAL A 1056 -31.80 -56.05 -10.30
C VAL A 1056 -33.09 -56.29 -9.50
N GLY A 1057 -34.11 -55.46 -9.73
CA GLY A 1057 -35.37 -55.49 -8.99
C GLY A 1057 -36.38 -54.46 -9.50
N ALA A 1058 -37.30 -54.01 -8.64
CA ALA A 1058 -38.39 -53.10 -9.02
C ALA A 1058 -37.96 -51.78 -9.66
N GLY A 1059 -36.71 -51.33 -9.42
CA GLY A 1059 -36.16 -50.09 -9.99
C GLY A 1059 -35.57 -50.21 -11.40
N PHE A 1060 -35.49 -51.43 -11.97
CA PHE A 1060 -34.88 -51.66 -13.28
C PHE A 1060 -35.89 -51.42 -14.42
N ASN A 1061 -36.32 -50.17 -14.57
CA ASN A 1061 -37.07 -49.72 -15.75
C ASN A 1061 -36.13 -49.60 -16.98
N GLU A 1062 -36.68 -49.25 -18.14
CA GLU A 1062 -35.92 -49.14 -19.39
C GLU A 1062 -34.70 -48.21 -19.27
N GLU A 1063 -34.89 -47.02 -18.69
CA GLU A 1063 -33.81 -46.04 -18.49
C GLU A 1063 -32.68 -46.59 -17.61
N GLN A 1064 -33.03 -47.27 -16.51
CA GLN A 1064 -32.04 -47.85 -15.61
C GLN A 1064 -31.32 -49.06 -16.23
N ILE A 1065 -32.01 -49.84 -17.06
CA ILE A 1065 -31.39 -50.95 -17.80
C ILE A 1065 -30.43 -50.42 -18.86
N LEU A 1066 -30.74 -49.31 -19.56
CA LEU A 1066 -29.84 -48.71 -20.57
C LEU A 1066 -28.46 -48.36 -20.01
N LYS A 1067 -28.38 -48.05 -18.71
CA LYS A 1067 -27.12 -47.79 -17.99
C LYS A 1067 -26.28 -49.05 -17.72
N VAL A 1068 -26.82 -50.26 -17.88
CA VAL A 1068 -26.10 -51.52 -17.62
C VAL A 1068 -24.89 -51.66 -18.54
N ALA A 1069 -23.69 -51.76 -17.99
CA ALA A 1069 -22.41 -51.73 -18.70
C ALA A 1069 -22.27 -52.84 -19.76
N LYS A 1070 -22.66 -54.07 -19.41
CA LYS A 1070 -22.55 -55.23 -20.30
C LYS A 1070 -23.76 -55.30 -21.23
N LYS A 1071 -23.51 -55.15 -22.55
CA LYS A 1071 -24.55 -55.20 -23.60
C LYS A 1071 -25.46 -56.43 -23.51
N ARG A 1072 -24.90 -57.64 -23.35
CA ARG A 1072 -25.70 -58.87 -23.24
C ARG A 1072 -26.66 -58.88 -22.04
N TYR A 1073 -26.23 -58.31 -20.92
CA TYR A 1073 -27.07 -58.25 -19.71
C TYR A 1073 -28.18 -57.21 -19.89
N ARG A 1074 -27.83 -56.07 -20.50
CA ARG A 1074 -28.77 -55.01 -20.87
C ARG A 1074 -29.87 -55.55 -21.79
N GLU A 1075 -29.51 -56.24 -22.86
CA GLU A 1075 -30.45 -56.81 -23.83
C GLU A 1075 -31.36 -57.86 -23.20
N ALA A 1076 -30.80 -58.80 -22.41
CA ALA A 1076 -31.60 -59.81 -21.72
C ALA A 1076 -32.60 -59.17 -20.74
N LEU A 1077 -32.17 -58.16 -19.97
CA LEU A 1077 -33.05 -57.43 -19.05
C LEU A 1077 -34.14 -56.66 -19.79
N LEU A 1078 -33.82 -55.98 -20.91
CA LEU A 1078 -34.83 -55.30 -21.72
C LEU A 1078 -35.86 -56.27 -22.31
N ASN A 1079 -35.42 -57.43 -22.79
CA ASN A 1079 -36.32 -58.44 -23.33
C ASN A 1079 -37.27 -58.98 -22.25
N ARG A 1080 -36.75 -59.34 -21.07
CA ARG A 1080 -37.60 -59.75 -19.95
C ARG A 1080 -38.52 -58.62 -19.50
N LEU A 1081 -38.06 -57.37 -19.47
CA LEU A 1081 -38.93 -56.24 -19.14
C LEU A 1081 -40.11 -56.13 -20.12
N LYS A 1082 -39.87 -56.31 -21.43
CA LYS A 1082 -40.90 -56.33 -22.47
C LYS A 1082 -41.88 -57.49 -22.31
N GLU A 1083 -41.40 -58.70 -22.02
CA GLU A 1083 -42.25 -59.89 -21.78
C GLU A 1083 -43.29 -59.67 -20.68
N PHE A 1084 -42.96 -58.86 -19.66
CA PHE A 1084 -43.85 -58.55 -18.54
C PHE A 1084 -44.55 -57.19 -18.69
N GLY A 1085 -44.78 -56.74 -19.93
CA GLY A 1085 -45.56 -55.53 -20.22
C GLY A 1085 -44.88 -54.23 -19.78
N ASN A 1086 -43.54 -54.20 -19.80
CA ASN A 1086 -42.71 -53.08 -19.34
C ASN A 1086 -42.88 -52.71 -17.85
N ASP A 1087 -43.39 -53.62 -17.02
CA ASP A 1087 -43.52 -53.42 -15.56
C ASP A 1087 -42.32 -54.07 -14.82
N PRO A 1088 -41.37 -53.29 -14.28
CA PRO A 1088 -40.18 -53.82 -13.62
C PRO A 1088 -40.49 -54.54 -12.30
N LYS A 1089 -41.61 -54.24 -11.62
CA LYS A 1089 -42.03 -54.98 -10.42
C LYS A 1089 -42.44 -56.40 -10.82
N LYS A 1090 -43.17 -56.55 -11.93
CA LYS A 1090 -43.54 -57.88 -12.44
C LYS A 1090 -42.35 -58.61 -13.05
N ALA A 1091 -41.47 -57.91 -13.77
CA ALA A 1091 -40.35 -58.51 -14.49
C ALA A 1091 -39.22 -59.02 -13.59
N PHE A 1092 -38.96 -58.35 -12.45
CA PHE A 1092 -37.74 -58.58 -11.67
C PHE A 1092 -37.94 -58.80 -10.16
N THR A 1093 -39.18 -58.93 -9.68
CA THR A 1093 -39.45 -59.16 -8.24
C THR A 1093 -40.37 -60.35 -7.99
N GLY A 1094 -40.60 -60.68 -6.71
CA GLY A 1094 -41.50 -61.77 -6.33
C GLY A 1094 -41.03 -63.12 -6.90
N LYS A 1095 -41.83 -63.71 -7.77
CA LYS A 1095 -41.55 -65.00 -8.45
C LYS A 1095 -40.47 -64.86 -9.54
N ASN A 1096 -40.36 -63.66 -10.13
CA ASN A 1096 -39.47 -63.35 -11.25
C ASN A 1096 -38.15 -62.68 -10.82
N SER A 1097 -37.87 -62.61 -9.52
CA SER A 1097 -36.54 -62.20 -9.05
C SER A 1097 -35.46 -63.13 -9.63
N LEU A 1098 -34.30 -62.59 -10.00
CA LEU A 1098 -33.21 -63.37 -10.62
C LEU A 1098 -32.71 -64.54 -9.75
N ASP A 1099 -32.93 -64.49 -8.44
CA ASP A 1099 -32.60 -65.57 -7.50
C ASP A 1099 -33.56 -66.77 -7.62
N LYS A 1100 -34.81 -66.55 -8.04
CA LYS A 1100 -35.88 -67.56 -8.14
C LYS A 1100 -36.19 -67.97 -9.57
N ASN A 1101 -36.11 -67.02 -10.51
CA ASN A 1101 -36.26 -67.24 -11.94
C ASN A 1101 -35.04 -66.65 -12.66
N PRO A 1102 -33.94 -67.41 -12.78
CA PRO A 1102 -32.73 -66.93 -13.43
C PRO A 1102 -32.98 -66.44 -14.86
N LEU A 1103 -32.28 -65.38 -15.26
CA LEU A 1103 -32.30 -64.87 -16.62
C LEU A 1103 -31.02 -65.30 -17.32
N PHE A 1104 -31.13 -66.13 -18.34
CA PHE A 1104 -29.97 -66.60 -19.09
C PHE A 1104 -29.68 -65.68 -20.28
N VAL A 1105 -28.40 -65.56 -20.63
CA VAL A 1105 -27.94 -64.71 -21.75
C VAL A 1105 -27.51 -65.51 -22.97
N ASP A 1106 -27.61 -66.84 -22.90
CA ASP A 1106 -27.25 -67.80 -23.92
C ASP A 1106 -28.28 -68.95 -23.99
N TYR A 1107 -28.41 -69.56 -25.17
CA TYR A 1107 -29.38 -70.61 -25.45
C TYR A 1107 -29.13 -71.89 -24.64
N LEU A 1108 -27.85 -72.23 -24.41
CA LEU A 1108 -27.43 -73.40 -23.64
C LEU A 1108 -27.58 -73.20 -22.11
N GLN A 1109 -28.08 -72.03 -21.68
CA GLN A 1109 -28.29 -71.66 -20.27
C GLN A 1109 -27.03 -71.79 -19.41
N THR A 1110 -25.85 -71.58 -19.99
CA THR A 1110 -24.57 -71.67 -19.28
C THR A 1110 -24.22 -70.38 -18.52
N GLN A 1111 -24.77 -69.23 -18.92
CA GLN A 1111 -24.50 -67.92 -18.33
C GLN A 1111 -25.79 -67.21 -17.94
N LYS A 1112 -25.88 -66.82 -16.67
CA LYS A 1112 -27.01 -66.04 -16.13
C LYS A 1112 -26.64 -64.58 -15.85
N VAL A 1113 -27.62 -63.68 -16.00
CA VAL A 1113 -27.54 -62.30 -15.52
C VAL A 1113 -27.38 -62.35 -13.99
N PRO A 1114 -26.32 -61.75 -13.42
CA PRO A 1114 -26.11 -61.76 -11.98
C PRO A 1114 -27.16 -60.90 -11.28
N GLY A 1115 -27.49 -61.24 -10.03
CA GLY A 1115 -28.44 -60.49 -9.20
C GLY A 1115 -28.05 -59.02 -8.99
N ARG A 1116 -26.77 -58.66 -9.18
CA ARG A 1116 -26.27 -57.28 -9.22
C ARG A 1116 -25.53 -57.03 -10.53
N VAL A 1117 -25.88 -55.96 -11.23
CA VAL A 1117 -25.26 -55.56 -12.50
C VAL A 1117 -24.53 -54.24 -12.36
N LYS A 1118 -23.45 -54.07 -13.15
CA LYS A 1118 -22.66 -52.85 -13.21
C LYS A 1118 -23.39 -51.83 -14.08
N LEU A 1119 -23.71 -50.67 -13.54
CA LEU A 1119 -24.22 -49.50 -14.26
C LEU A 1119 -23.06 -48.57 -14.61
N VAL A 1120 -23.16 -47.87 -15.73
CA VAL A 1120 -22.25 -46.82 -16.19
C VAL A 1120 -23.08 -45.55 -16.39
N GLU A 1121 -22.69 -44.49 -15.70
CA GLU A 1121 -23.25 -43.14 -15.85
C GLU A 1121 -22.10 -42.16 -16.08
N THR A 1122 -22.40 -40.98 -16.63
CA THR A 1122 -21.43 -39.89 -16.74
C THR A 1122 -21.69 -38.86 -15.65
N GLU A 1123 -20.66 -38.48 -14.89
CA GLU A 1123 -20.68 -37.27 -14.05
C GLU A 1123 -19.86 -36.15 -14.67
N THR A 1124 -20.26 -34.92 -14.36
CA THR A 1124 -19.47 -33.74 -14.64
C THR A 1124 -18.54 -33.48 -13.47
N ILE A 1125 -17.22 -33.51 -13.69
CA ILE A 1125 -16.23 -33.08 -12.71
C ILE A 1125 -15.57 -31.76 -13.13
N TYR A 1126 -15.22 -30.94 -12.14
CA TYR A 1126 -14.60 -29.64 -12.34
C TYR A 1126 -13.10 -29.69 -12.06
N THR A 1127 -12.30 -29.18 -12.98
CA THR A 1127 -10.84 -29.31 -13.01
C THR A 1127 -10.17 -27.94 -12.98
N ILE A 1128 -9.00 -27.84 -12.34
CA ILE A 1128 -8.17 -26.63 -12.33
C ILE A 1128 -6.72 -26.99 -12.63
N ARG A 1129 -6.00 -26.09 -13.27
CA ARG A 1129 -4.54 -26.18 -13.35
C ARG A 1129 -3.96 -25.73 -12.02
N LYS A 1130 -3.13 -26.58 -11.42
CA LYS A 1130 -2.32 -26.27 -10.24
C LYS A 1130 -0.85 -26.47 -10.58
N ASP A 1131 0.01 -25.67 -9.95
CA ASP A 1131 1.45 -25.85 -10.03
C ASP A 1131 1.85 -27.16 -9.33
N ILE A 1132 2.90 -27.81 -9.84
CA ILE A 1132 3.51 -28.95 -9.16
C ILE A 1132 4.32 -28.38 -7.99
N SER A 1133 3.82 -28.60 -6.79
CA SER A 1133 4.43 -28.13 -5.54
C SER A 1133 4.40 -29.24 -4.49
N PRO A 1134 5.15 -29.10 -3.38
CA PRO A 1134 5.11 -30.06 -2.29
C PRO A 1134 3.72 -30.31 -1.69
N ASP A 1135 2.79 -29.35 -1.86
CA ASP A 1135 1.41 -29.41 -1.37
C ASP A 1135 0.43 -29.99 -2.41
N LEU A 1136 0.93 -30.40 -3.58
CA LEU A 1136 0.10 -31.00 -4.63
C LEU A 1136 -0.40 -32.36 -4.17
N LYS A 1137 -1.72 -32.51 -4.15
CA LYS A 1137 -2.41 -33.78 -3.93
C LYS A 1137 -2.39 -34.60 -5.21
N ILE A 1138 -1.36 -35.45 -5.38
CA ILE A 1138 -1.14 -36.26 -6.58
C ILE A 1138 -2.36 -37.16 -6.87
N GLU A 1139 -3.07 -37.61 -5.84
CA GLU A 1139 -4.28 -38.41 -5.97
C GLU A 1139 -5.40 -37.70 -6.73
N LYS A 1140 -5.40 -36.35 -6.74
CA LYS A 1140 -6.35 -35.49 -7.47
C LYS A 1140 -5.92 -35.13 -8.89
N VAL A 1141 -4.76 -35.60 -9.34
CA VAL A 1141 -4.30 -35.40 -10.72
C VAL A 1141 -5.11 -36.33 -11.62
N ILE A 1142 -5.81 -35.74 -12.58
CA ILE A 1142 -6.76 -36.47 -13.44
C ILE A 1142 -6.04 -37.23 -14.55
N ASP A 1143 -4.98 -36.65 -15.12
CA ASP A 1143 -4.20 -37.30 -16.16
C ASP A 1143 -3.38 -38.45 -15.56
N ALA A 1144 -3.68 -39.68 -15.98
CA ALA A 1144 -3.07 -40.88 -15.43
C ALA A 1144 -1.57 -40.97 -15.71
N LYS A 1145 -1.10 -40.50 -16.88
CA LYS A 1145 0.34 -40.50 -17.21
C LYS A 1145 1.08 -39.52 -16.31
N VAL A 1146 0.56 -38.30 -16.19
CA VAL A 1146 1.14 -37.27 -15.31
C VAL A 1146 1.13 -37.74 -13.86
N LYS A 1147 0.02 -38.32 -13.39
CA LYS A 1147 -0.09 -38.86 -12.04
C LYS A 1147 0.97 -39.92 -11.76
N ALA A 1148 1.13 -40.90 -12.65
CA ALA A 1148 2.14 -41.95 -12.50
C ALA A 1148 3.58 -41.40 -12.47
N ILE A 1149 3.89 -40.41 -13.33
CA ILE A 1149 5.20 -39.74 -13.33
C ILE A 1149 5.45 -39.04 -11.98
N LEU A 1150 4.45 -38.32 -11.45
CA LEU A 1150 4.56 -37.63 -10.16
C LEU A 1150 4.71 -38.61 -9.00
N GLU A 1151 3.99 -39.74 -9.02
CA GLU A 1151 4.13 -40.81 -8.02
C GLU A 1151 5.52 -41.46 -8.08
N SER A 1152 6.03 -41.73 -9.28
CA SER A 1152 7.39 -42.26 -9.47
C SER A 1152 8.45 -41.28 -8.96
N ARG A 1153 8.29 -39.99 -9.28
CA ARG A 1153 9.16 -38.93 -8.78
C ARG A 1153 9.09 -38.83 -7.26
N LEU A 1154 7.91 -38.89 -6.67
CA LEU A 1154 7.77 -38.86 -5.21
C LEU A 1154 8.46 -40.09 -4.56
N LYS A 1155 8.38 -41.25 -5.19
CA LYS A 1155 9.03 -42.49 -4.73
C LYS A 1155 10.55 -42.40 -4.82
N GLU A 1156 11.11 -41.78 -5.86
CA GLU A 1156 12.56 -41.52 -6.01
C GLU A 1156 13.13 -40.75 -4.82
N PHE A 1157 12.33 -39.87 -4.21
CA PHE A 1157 12.71 -39.09 -3.01
C PHE A 1157 12.15 -39.68 -1.71
N ASN A 1158 11.90 -41.00 -1.66
CA ASN A 1158 11.43 -41.70 -0.47
C ASN A 1158 10.15 -41.12 0.15
N GLY A 1159 9.25 -40.57 -0.67
CA GLY A 1159 8.01 -39.96 -0.19
C GLY A 1159 8.12 -38.51 0.27
N ASP A 1160 9.31 -37.89 0.20
CA ASP A 1160 9.52 -36.50 0.59
C ASP A 1160 9.09 -35.53 -0.54
N SER A 1161 7.85 -35.03 -0.45
CA SER A 1161 7.29 -34.12 -1.46
C SER A 1161 8.02 -32.78 -1.55
N LYS A 1162 8.68 -32.33 -0.46
CA LYS A 1162 9.47 -31.10 -0.49
C LYS A 1162 10.69 -31.30 -1.39
N LYS A 1163 11.45 -32.38 -1.20
CA LYS A 1163 12.61 -32.67 -2.07
C LYS A 1163 12.20 -33.03 -3.50
N ALA A 1164 11.12 -33.78 -3.68
CA ALA A 1164 10.68 -34.23 -4.99
C ALA A 1164 10.26 -33.09 -5.94
N PHE A 1165 9.72 -31.99 -5.38
CA PHE A 1165 9.04 -30.94 -6.15
C PHE A 1165 9.54 -29.50 -5.90
N SER A 1166 10.54 -29.27 -5.05
CA SER A 1166 11.06 -27.91 -4.80
C SER A 1166 12.10 -27.42 -5.81
N ASN A 1167 12.78 -28.33 -6.52
CA ASN A 1167 13.92 -28.02 -7.40
C ASN A 1167 13.61 -28.24 -8.89
N LEU A 1168 12.35 -28.06 -9.31
CA LEU A 1168 11.91 -28.31 -10.69
C LEU A 1168 12.62 -27.44 -11.74
N ASP A 1169 13.24 -26.32 -11.36
CA ASP A 1169 14.03 -25.48 -12.26
C ASP A 1169 15.41 -26.10 -12.58
N GLU A 1170 15.98 -26.87 -11.65
CA GLU A 1170 17.27 -27.57 -11.81
C GLU A 1170 17.09 -29.00 -12.30
N ASN A 1171 16.02 -29.67 -11.85
CA ASN A 1171 15.67 -31.05 -12.21
C ASN A 1171 14.20 -31.13 -12.64
N PRO A 1172 13.88 -30.69 -13.87
CA PRO A 1172 12.51 -30.64 -14.38
C PRO A 1172 11.92 -32.03 -14.63
N ILE A 1173 10.59 -32.13 -14.48
CA ILE A 1173 9.82 -33.33 -14.81
C ILE A 1173 9.39 -33.25 -16.28
N TRP A 1174 9.91 -34.14 -17.10
CA TRP A 1174 9.57 -34.23 -18.52
C TRP A 1174 8.37 -35.17 -18.74
N LEU A 1175 7.41 -34.74 -19.57
CA LEU A 1175 6.17 -35.48 -19.85
C LEU A 1175 6.25 -36.33 -21.13
N ASN A 1176 7.31 -36.18 -21.91
CA ASN A 1176 7.46 -36.78 -23.23
C ASN A 1176 8.04 -38.18 -23.10
#